data_AF-A0A9Q8ZAN4-F1
#
_entry.id   AF-A0A9Q8ZAN4-F1
#
_cell.length_a   1.000
_cell.length_b   1.000
_cell.length_c   1.000
_cell.angle_alpha   90.00
_cell.angle_beta   90.00
_cell.angle_gamma   90.00
#
_symmetry.space_group_name_H-M   'P 1'
#
loop_
_entity.id
_entity.type
_entity.pdbx_description
1 polymer ?
#
loop_
_entity_poly.entity_id
_entity_poly.type
_entity_poly.pdbx_seq_one_letter_code
_entity_poly.pdbx_strand_id
1 'polypeptide(L)'
;MQRGEAPHLAPAYVPNFRLPPGCASLSSFVIEPRDYKLTTPTTPQGMAPHAVKQAIPPASTATSTERIAQLTGHLSLPKETEYANNHPDLDIPYPVSKFKIDPRRHIDHVREIKVAVIGAGISGISAGILLPAKVPGIQLTIFEKNSDVSGTWLENKYPGVRCDIPAHVYQSTFSPNTQWSEVFAQGAEIRDYWQAQARKHDVYKYVKLQHRVEQAEWDNAKSQWHLHIHDLRDDKVFNEAFDFVITAIGRFNAWKLPDYPGLEKFRGHLRHTSDWDSSYNPAGKKVAVIGNGASGIQVVPNLQLVAEHVTHFVRNPTWIAKSWAGDERTFEPQPYPEAQRKSFEDPQTYLSFRKELEEKYWRGFRAMLRGSKENAGLAEQFTDIMKKRISNKPDLLDGLIPTFSPNCRRLTPGPGYLESLTKENVSLVKTPIKQFTPTGIETVDGKIFDFDAIFCATGANTDLVPPFPIKANGEDLSKAWKPQGRWGFPYTYLGVATPGFPNLFFLAGPHATGPSGTVPQGVETSLAYFAKVFRKASTQGIKAMAPSQEATDDFVDYCDAFFPTTVLTDKCSSWNNGGLPGQRIHGLWPGSAAHFTIARREPRWEDWEYEREDKSNRFAYFGNGYTQAELDESVDLTSYLKTPEELDLRNLHELWWDLPVRWYRSTFFNITILGLCNFSAPGIWGAMNSLGAGGAQSPHLVNAGNSLTFCLMVVSCYFSSVIVKYVGIKGTLILGTIGYAPYAAALYTNNRFGTEWFIYLGSSLCGISAGIFWMAEAAIAIAYPEPWNKGKALGYWLTYRLAGQILGGAINLGLNAKRDQAGKVTYTVYLIFIALQCAGPVVGCFLNSPNKVERKDGKKVVLSIAKNPSFELKETARLFCTKRFLLILLWIGQAVFAEAVFFTYLAYMVNAVWFSVRARALGSFLSGIIAVVCGNLLGTYLDRTSIALRTRARSSFILIGVLQGAWWLWITILVTQFRNSRPTYDWTSEGFGRAFAVFIFLTVGFQLNYLFLYFIIGNLAENEEEVIRYAALLRGTESAWQAVSYGITSVKLFAEVGAVYWNFALWGVAILPAWMVVREFGKKPTAIEQVDEEGVVRTTSVATGK
;
A
#
# COMPACT_ATOMS: atom_id res chain seq x y z
N MET A 1 26.88 50.14 2.58
CA MET A 1 27.92 49.76 3.56
C MET A 1 27.46 50.23 4.93
N GLN A 2 27.59 49.41 6.00
CA GLN A 2 27.64 49.75 7.45
C GLN A 2 26.55 50.70 8.07
N ARG A 3 26.07 50.54 9.31
CA ARG A 3 25.93 49.41 10.27
C ARG A 3 25.04 49.90 11.45
N GLY A 4 24.38 48.98 12.17
CA GLY A 4 23.66 49.22 13.44
C GLY A 4 22.27 49.87 13.28
N GLU A 5 21.31 49.74 14.20
CA GLU A 5 21.04 48.82 15.32
C GLU A 5 19.59 49.13 15.79
N ALA A 6 18.97 48.29 16.63
CA ALA A 6 17.52 48.38 16.92
C ALA A 6 17.14 49.39 18.03
N PRO A 7 15.84 49.73 18.15
CA PRO A 7 15.25 49.81 19.48
C PRO A 7 13.90 49.09 19.64
N HIS A 8 13.56 48.83 20.90
CA HIS A 8 12.36 48.13 21.37
C HIS A 8 11.06 48.94 21.22
N LEU A 9 9.92 48.24 21.15
CA LEU A 9 8.59 48.78 21.48
C LEU A 9 7.81 47.82 22.39
N ALA A 10 7.03 48.41 23.29
CA ALA A 10 6.30 47.77 24.39
C ALA A 10 4.82 47.48 24.01
N PRO A 11 4.02 46.79 24.85
CA PRO A 11 2.90 45.97 24.39
C PRO A 11 1.53 46.68 24.26
N ALA A 12 0.58 45.95 23.68
CA ALA A 12 -0.77 46.40 23.31
C ALA A 12 -1.78 46.44 24.47
N TYR A 13 -2.79 47.30 24.28
CA TYR A 13 -3.99 47.45 25.11
C TYR A 13 -5.07 46.41 24.72
N VAL A 14 -5.87 45.95 25.70
CA VAL A 14 -7.09 45.16 25.48
C VAL A 14 -8.22 45.71 26.37
N PRO A 15 -9.41 46.04 25.83
CA PRO A 15 -10.55 46.51 26.63
C PRO A 15 -11.46 45.36 27.12
N ASN A 16 -12.09 45.60 28.27
CA ASN A 16 -12.87 44.63 29.06
C ASN A 16 -14.23 44.22 28.45
N PHE A 17 -14.70 43.03 28.81
CA PHE A 17 -16.13 42.72 28.96
C PHE A 17 -16.42 42.22 30.38
N ARG A 18 -17.55 42.65 30.97
CA ARG A 18 -18.01 42.24 32.31
C ARG A 18 -19.12 41.18 32.21
N LEU A 19 -19.18 40.29 33.20
CA LEU A 19 -20.34 39.45 33.51
C LEU A 19 -20.77 39.68 34.99
N PRO A 20 -22.03 39.36 35.38
CA PRO A 20 -22.60 39.73 36.67
C PRO A 20 -22.30 38.73 37.82
N PRO A 21 -22.51 39.11 39.09
CA PRO A 21 -21.95 38.39 40.25
C PRO A 21 -22.90 37.40 40.95
N GLY A 22 -22.33 36.39 41.63
CA GLY A 22 -23.07 35.51 42.56
C GLY A 22 -22.22 34.40 43.22
N CYS A 23 -21.57 34.72 44.34
CA CYS A 23 -20.94 33.84 45.36
C CYS A 23 -20.00 32.69 44.89
N ALA A 24 -18.67 32.74 45.09
CA ALA A 24 -17.92 32.64 46.37
C ALA A 24 -17.98 31.24 47.02
N SER A 25 -16.89 30.61 47.49
CA SER A 25 -15.44 30.90 47.38
C SER A 25 -14.64 29.62 47.66
N LEU A 26 -13.41 29.51 47.15
CA LEU A 26 -12.38 28.59 47.67
C LEU A 26 -11.01 29.02 47.13
N SER A 27 -10.09 29.37 48.03
CA SER A 27 -8.81 30.00 47.70
C SER A 27 -7.62 29.11 48.06
N SER A 28 -6.62 29.09 47.16
CA SER A 28 -5.18 28.85 47.42
C SER A 28 -4.74 27.56 48.13
N PHE A 29 -3.81 26.82 47.52
CA PHE A 29 -2.40 26.81 47.96
C PHE A 29 -1.47 26.18 46.90
N VAL A 30 -0.24 26.67 46.82
CA VAL A 30 0.85 26.18 45.95
C VAL A 30 1.99 25.71 46.87
N ILE A 31 2.53 24.50 46.70
CA ILE A 31 3.78 24.04 47.34
C ILE A 31 4.59 23.13 46.39
N GLU A 32 5.91 23.28 46.44
CA GLU A 32 6.98 22.57 45.71
C GLU A 32 7.24 21.11 46.18
N PRO A 33 8.01 20.30 45.43
CA PRO A 33 8.23 18.87 45.72
C PRO A 33 9.32 18.61 46.77
N ARG A 34 9.17 17.50 47.53
CA ARG A 34 10.24 16.89 48.33
C ARG A 34 10.18 15.35 48.31
N ASP A 35 11.36 14.74 48.24
CA ASP A 35 11.58 13.29 48.33
C ASP A 35 11.18 12.71 49.70
N TYR A 36 10.70 11.46 49.72
CA TYR A 36 10.82 10.59 50.90
C TYR A 36 11.11 9.13 50.54
N LYS A 37 12.06 8.54 51.28
CA LYS A 37 12.45 7.12 51.17
C LYS A 37 11.50 6.22 51.98
N LEU A 38 11.28 4.99 51.50
CA LEU A 38 10.60 3.94 52.24
C LEU A 38 11.49 3.33 53.33
N THR A 39 10.92 3.13 54.52
CA THR A 39 11.46 2.27 55.59
C THR A 39 10.36 1.36 56.14
N THR A 40 10.73 0.10 56.39
CA THR A 40 9.88 -0.99 56.91
C THR A 40 9.75 -0.94 58.44
N PRO A 41 8.64 -1.47 59.01
CA PRO A 41 8.62 -1.96 60.40
C PRO A 41 8.38 -3.48 60.51
N THR A 42 8.81 -4.03 61.64
CA THR A 42 8.88 -5.46 61.99
C THR A 42 7.69 -5.96 62.84
N THR A 43 7.55 -7.29 62.89
CA THR A 43 6.56 -8.07 63.67
C THR A 43 6.75 -7.98 65.20
N PRO A 44 5.68 -8.27 65.97
CA PRO A 44 5.80 -9.05 67.21
C PRO A 44 4.86 -10.28 67.26
N GLN A 45 5.24 -11.28 68.07
CA GLN A 45 4.52 -12.56 68.23
C GLN A 45 3.60 -12.60 69.48
N GLY A 46 2.42 -13.21 69.31
CA GLY A 46 1.91 -14.30 70.15
C GLY A 46 1.39 -14.05 71.57
N MET A 47 0.07 -14.21 71.77
CA MET A 47 -0.53 -14.86 72.95
C MET A 47 -2.00 -15.27 72.72
N ALA A 48 -2.43 -16.39 73.32
CA ALA A 48 -3.79 -16.97 73.32
C ALA A 48 -3.88 -18.00 74.49
N PRO A 49 -5.00 -18.69 74.80
CA PRO A 49 -6.41 -18.57 74.37
C PRO A 49 -7.46 -18.62 75.54
N HIS A 50 -8.76 -18.71 75.18
CA HIS A 50 -9.96 -19.23 75.90
C HIS A 50 -11.10 -18.22 76.18
N ALA A 51 -12.40 -18.57 76.19
CA ALA A 51 -13.21 -19.57 75.44
C ALA A 51 -14.69 -19.48 75.89
N VAL A 52 -15.67 -19.40 74.97
CA VAL A 52 -17.11 -19.70 75.27
C VAL A 52 -17.78 -20.44 74.10
N LYS A 53 -18.64 -21.41 74.45
CA LYS A 53 -19.44 -22.36 73.65
C LYS A 53 -20.65 -21.67 72.94
N GLN A 54 -21.51 -22.22 72.06
CA GLN A 54 -21.75 -23.51 71.37
C GLN A 54 -22.74 -23.18 70.18
N ALA A 55 -23.12 -24.01 69.20
CA ALA A 55 -22.89 -25.42 68.84
C ALA A 55 -22.91 -25.58 67.28
N ILE A 56 -23.28 -26.75 66.73
CA ILE A 56 -23.33 -27.07 65.28
C ILE A 56 -24.65 -27.81 64.95
N PRO A 57 -25.41 -27.45 63.88
CA PRO A 57 -26.50 -28.28 63.34
C PRO A 57 -25.95 -29.36 62.37
N PRO A 58 -26.64 -30.51 62.21
CA PRO A 58 -26.10 -31.64 61.47
C PRO A 58 -25.99 -31.38 59.96
N ALA A 59 -24.92 -31.87 59.35
CA ALA A 59 -24.75 -31.84 57.91
C ALA A 59 -25.85 -32.67 57.22
N SER A 60 -26.59 -32.06 56.30
CA SER A 60 -27.42 -32.83 55.37
C SER A 60 -26.52 -33.66 54.47
N THR A 61 -26.80 -34.96 54.38
CA THR A 61 -26.07 -35.89 53.53
C THR A 61 -26.49 -35.70 52.07
N ALA A 62 -26.01 -34.63 51.45
CA ALA A 62 -25.82 -34.60 50.01
C ALA A 62 -24.88 -35.76 49.65
N THR A 63 -25.35 -36.65 48.79
CA THR A 63 -24.62 -37.87 48.42
C THR A 63 -23.30 -37.52 47.74
N SER A 64 -22.30 -38.41 47.82
CA SER A 64 -21.03 -38.24 47.08
C SER A 64 -21.28 -38.05 45.57
N THR A 65 -22.36 -38.64 45.05
CA THR A 65 -22.84 -38.47 43.67
C THR A 65 -23.31 -37.04 43.36
N GLU A 66 -23.97 -36.33 44.29
CA GLU A 66 -24.36 -34.92 44.09
C GLU A 66 -23.16 -33.96 44.14
N ARG A 67 -22.20 -34.21 45.03
CA ARG A 67 -20.94 -33.44 45.04
C ARG A 67 -20.10 -33.70 43.79
N ILE A 68 -20.07 -34.93 43.29
CA ILE A 68 -19.44 -35.26 42.01
C ILE A 68 -20.22 -34.59 40.87
N ALA A 69 -21.56 -34.58 40.88
CA ALA A 69 -22.36 -33.91 39.86
C ALA A 69 -22.12 -32.38 39.81
N GLN A 70 -22.00 -31.71 40.97
CA GLN A 70 -21.60 -30.30 41.04
C GLN A 70 -20.17 -30.09 40.50
N LEU A 71 -19.20 -30.95 40.89
CA LEU A 71 -17.84 -30.88 40.38
C LEU A 71 -17.76 -31.16 38.87
N THR A 72 -18.55 -32.10 38.33
CA THR A 72 -18.56 -32.39 36.89
C THR A 72 -19.35 -31.36 36.08
N GLY A 73 -20.36 -30.72 36.67
CA GLY A 73 -21.04 -29.56 36.06
C GLY A 73 -20.12 -28.34 35.96
N HIS A 74 -19.15 -28.20 36.86
CA HIS A 74 -18.05 -27.22 36.74
C HIS A 74 -16.90 -27.67 35.82
N LEU A 75 -16.85 -28.94 35.40
CA LEU A 75 -15.83 -29.45 34.46
C LEU A 75 -16.26 -29.36 32.99
N SER A 76 -17.56 -29.21 32.70
CA SER A 76 -17.98 -28.57 31.46
C SER A 76 -17.64 -27.09 31.56
N LEU A 77 -16.61 -26.63 30.84
CA LEU A 77 -16.32 -25.22 30.66
C LEU A 77 -17.62 -24.49 30.24
N PRO A 78 -18.15 -23.58 31.05
CA PRO A 78 -19.12 -22.61 30.58
C PRO A 78 -18.44 -21.85 29.45
N LYS A 79 -19.15 -21.55 28.36
CA LYS A 79 -18.57 -20.64 27.36
C LYS A 79 -18.43 -19.30 28.06
N GLU A 80 -17.22 -18.77 28.19
CA GLU A 80 -16.90 -17.64 29.09
C GLU A 80 -17.86 -16.44 28.92
N THR A 81 -18.38 -16.25 27.71
CA THR A 81 -19.46 -15.31 27.36
C THR A 81 -20.78 -15.43 28.16
N GLU A 82 -21.14 -16.60 28.72
CA GLU A 82 -22.45 -16.86 29.32
C GLU A 82 -22.68 -16.12 30.66
N TYR A 83 -21.62 -15.62 31.30
CA TYR A 83 -21.72 -14.94 32.59
C TYR A 83 -22.20 -13.49 32.54
N ALA A 84 -22.20 -12.83 31.37
CA ALA A 84 -22.38 -11.37 31.28
C ALA A 84 -23.72 -10.81 31.78
N ASN A 85 -24.77 -11.65 31.93
CA ASN A 85 -26.06 -11.27 32.54
C ASN A 85 -26.42 -12.09 33.79
N ASN A 86 -25.58 -13.04 34.20
CA ASN A 86 -25.82 -13.81 35.41
C ASN A 86 -25.48 -12.90 36.59
N HIS A 87 -26.46 -12.13 37.06
CA HIS A 87 -26.41 -11.54 38.38
C HIS A 87 -26.47 -12.70 39.39
N PRO A 88 -25.39 -13.03 40.12
CA PRO A 88 -25.56 -13.80 41.35
C PRO A 88 -26.45 -12.99 42.29
N ASP A 89 -27.28 -13.66 43.08
CA ASP A 89 -27.91 -13.02 44.24
C ASP A 89 -26.79 -12.61 45.20
N LEU A 90 -26.41 -11.33 45.14
CA LEU A 90 -25.37 -10.78 45.99
C LEU A 90 -25.93 -10.63 47.41
N ASP A 91 -25.24 -11.18 48.41
CA ASP A 91 -25.56 -11.01 49.84
C ASP A 91 -25.42 -9.55 50.35
N ILE A 92 -25.20 -8.60 49.44
CA ILE A 92 -25.09 -7.16 49.68
C ILE A 92 -26.11 -6.41 48.81
N PRO A 93 -26.72 -5.32 49.31
CA PRO A 93 -27.67 -4.52 48.54
C PRO A 93 -26.95 -3.77 47.40
N TYR A 94 -26.93 -4.37 46.21
CA TYR A 94 -26.31 -3.82 45.01
C TYR A 94 -27.37 -3.26 44.03
N PRO A 95 -27.14 -2.13 43.33
CA PRO A 95 -28.09 -1.58 42.37
C PRO A 95 -28.34 -2.51 41.17
N VAL A 96 -29.62 -2.86 40.93
CA VAL A 96 -30.02 -3.65 39.76
C VAL A 96 -30.05 -2.78 38.50
N SER A 97 -29.25 -3.14 37.50
CA SER A 97 -29.23 -2.47 36.20
C SER A 97 -30.52 -2.74 35.41
N LYS A 98 -31.06 -1.70 34.75
CA LYS A 98 -32.14 -1.85 33.76
C LYS A 98 -31.61 -2.23 32.36
N PHE A 99 -30.31 -2.04 32.12
CA PHE A 99 -29.63 -2.43 30.90
C PHE A 99 -29.12 -3.87 31.03
N LYS A 100 -29.38 -4.69 30.00
CA LYS A 100 -28.85 -6.06 29.87
C LYS A 100 -27.74 -6.06 28.83
N ILE A 101 -26.63 -6.71 29.15
CA ILE A 101 -25.46 -6.80 28.28
C ILE A 101 -25.72 -7.87 27.20
N ASP A 102 -25.30 -7.70 25.93
CA ASP A 102 -25.33 -8.82 24.97
C ASP A 102 -24.08 -9.70 25.22
N PRO A 103 -24.22 -10.94 25.72
CA PRO A 103 -23.08 -11.82 26.02
C PRO A 103 -22.22 -12.14 24.78
N ARG A 104 -22.76 -11.97 23.57
CA ARG A 104 -22.09 -12.31 22.30
C ARG A 104 -21.37 -11.12 21.67
N ARG A 105 -21.68 -9.88 22.10
CA ARG A 105 -21.05 -8.67 21.57
C ARG A 105 -19.76 -8.38 22.34
N HIS A 106 -18.73 -8.01 21.61
CA HIS A 106 -17.42 -7.61 22.12
C HIS A 106 -17.15 -6.17 21.68
N ILE A 107 -16.29 -5.42 22.39
CA ILE A 107 -16.06 -3.99 22.09
C ILE A 107 -15.35 -3.75 20.74
N ASP A 108 -14.58 -4.73 20.27
CA ASP A 108 -13.87 -4.75 18.99
C ASP A 108 -14.71 -5.36 17.84
N HIS A 109 -15.96 -5.72 18.09
CA HIS A 109 -16.87 -6.23 17.06
C HIS A 109 -17.29 -5.13 16.07
N VAL A 110 -16.87 -5.26 14.81
CA VAL A 110 -17.19 -4.34 13.72
C VAL A 110 -18.41 -4.85 12.95
N ARG A 111 -19.53 -4.10 12.94
CA ARG A 111 -20.68 -4.44 12.09
C ARG A 111 -20.41 -4.09 10.63
N GLU A 112 -20.82 -4.95 9.70
CA GLU A 112 -20.81 -4.60 8.28
C GLU A 112 -21.79 -3.46 8.00
N ILE A 113 -21.41 -2.54 7.11
CA ILE A 113 -22.24 -1.40 6.71
C ILE A 113 -22.32 -1.30 5.19
N LYS A 114 -23.50 -1.01 4.67
CA LYS A 114 -23.78 -0.94 3.24
C LYS A 114 -23.78 0.52 2.78
N VAL A 115 -22.89 0.83 1.83
CA VAL A 115 -22.61 2.21 1.40
C VAL A 115 -22.78 2.33 -0.11
N ALA A 116 -23.66 3.24 -0.54
CA ALA A 116 -23.78 3.65 -1.93
C ALA A 116 -22.92 4.88 -2.23
N VAL A 117 -22.29 4.91 -3.40
CA VAL A 117 -21.65 6.09 -3.99
C VAL A 117 -22.32 6.39 -5.32
N ILE A 118 -22.78 7.62 -5.52
CA ILE A 118 -23.46 8.03 -6.75
C ILE A 118 -22.48 8.83 -7.61
N GLY A 119 -21.98 8.21 -8.69
CA GLY A 119 -21.00 8.74 -9.64
C GLY A 119 -19.62 8.07 -9.52
N ALA A 120 -19.05 7.65 -10.64
CA ALA A 120 -17.72 7.04 -10.78
C ALA A 120 -16.72 7.94 -11.53
N GLY A 121 -16.82 9.27 -11.32
CA GLY A 121 -15.74 10.20 -11.63
C GLY A 121 -14.52 10.00 -10.70
N ILE A 122 -13.57 10.95 -10.71
CA ILE A 122 -12.38 10.91 -9.83
C ILE A 122 -12.77 10.67 -8.36
N SER A 123 -13.84 11.33 -7.90
CA SER A 123 -14.42 11.15 -6.57
C SER A 123 -14.84 9.70 -6.27
N GLY A 124 -15.60 9.06 -7.18
CA GLY A 124 -16.08 7.69 -7.01
C GLY A 124 -14.97 6.64 -7.16
N ILE A 125 -14.04 6.85 -8.10
CA ILE A 125 -12.86 5.99 -8.26
C ILE A 125 -12.03 6.02 -6.97
N SER A 126 -11.71 7.21 -6.45
CA SER A 126 -10.99 7.34 -5.18
C SER A 126 -11.77 6.75 -4.00
N ALA A 127 -13.11 6.82 -3.99
CA ALA A 127 -13.93 6.18 -2.97
C ALA A 127 -13.80 4.64 -3.00
N GLY A 128 -13.86 4.05 -4.19
CA GLY A 128 -13.64 2.62 -4.42
C GLY A 128 -12.25 2.11 -4.07
N ILE A 129 -11.23 2.99 -4.09
CA ILE A 129 -9.86 2.65 -3.65
C ILE A 129 -9.71 2.82 -2.13
N LEU A 130 -10.14 3.96 -1.59
CA LEU A 130 -9.81 4.36 -0.22
C LEU A 130 -10.76 3.82 0.84
N LEU A 131 -12.06 3.70 0.56
CA LEU A 131 -13.01 3.25 1.59
C LEU A 131 -12.81 1.77 1.94
N PRO A 132 -12.69 0.81 0.99
CA PRO A 132 -12.43 -0.60 1.32
C PRO A 132 -11.09 -0.82 2.03
N ALA A 133 -10.10 0.03 1.75
CA ALA A 133 -8.79 -0.01 2.42
C ALA A 133 -8.78 0.62 3.82
N LYS A 134 -9.81 1.39 4.20
CA LYS A 134 -9.87 2.14 5.47
C LYS A 134 -11.04 1.75 6.37
N VAL A 135 -12.04 1.00 5.87
CA VAL A 135 -13.24 0.63 6.62
C VAL A 135 -13.42 -0.90 6.51
N PRO A 136 -13.01 -1.67 7.54
CA PRO A 136 -13.26 -3.11 7.57
C PRO A 136 -14.76 -3.41 7.45
N GLY A 137 -15.12 -4.47 6.70
CA GLY A 137 -16.52 -4.91 6.55
C GLY A 137 -17.43 -3.99 5.72
N ILE A 138 -16.89 -3.00 4.98
CA ILE A 138 -17.70 -2.13 4.13
C ILE A 138 -18.24 -2.87 2.88
N GLN A 139 -19.56 -2.89 2.73
CA GLN A 139 -20.24 -3.35 1.52
C GLN A 139 -20.47 -2.14 0.59
N LEU A 140 -19.53 -1.89 -0.32
CA LEU A 140 -19.53 -0.71 -1.20
C LEU A 140 -20.19 -1.00 -2.56
N THR A 141 -21.12 -0.14 -2.99
CA THR A 141 -21.67 -0.11 -4.36
C THR A 141 -21.55 1.29 -4.94
N ILE A 142 -21.12 1.42 -6.19
CA ILE A 142 -20.91 2.68 -6.91
C ILE A 142 -21.81 2.68 -8.15
N PHE A 143 -22.80 3.57 -8.23
CA PHE A 143 -23.67 3.70 -9.40
C PHE A 143 -23.14 4.78 -10.35
N GLU A 144 -23.03 4.48 -11.64
CA GLU A 144 -22.58 5.42 -12.67
C GLU A 144 -23.52 5.38 -13.88
N LYS A 145 -24.02 6.55 -14.31
CA LYS A 145 -24.95 6.67 -15.45
C LYS A 145 -24.27 6.38 -16.79
N ASN A 146 -22.95 6.60 -16.88
CA ASN A 146 -22.20 6.44 -18.11
C ASN A 146 -21.80 4.98 -18.38
N SER A 147 -21.36 4.69 -19.60
CA SER A 147 -20.89 3.36 -20.04
C SER A 147 -19.51 2.97 -19.50
N ASP A 148 -18.80 3.88 -18.83
CA ASP A 148 -17.50 3.64 -18.21
C ASP A 148 -17.26 4.67 -17.07
N VAL A 149 -16.16 4.54 -16.33
CA VAL A 149 -15.76 5.44 -15.25
C VAL A 149 -14.96 6.65 -15.78
N SER A 150 -14.63 7.57 -14.87
CA SER A 150 -13.88 8.83 -15.05
C SER A 150 -14.72 10.11 -15.25
N GLY A 151 -16.06 10.01 -15.29
CA GLY A 151 -16.98 11.14 -15.12
C GLY A 151 -16.76 12.28 -16.10
N THR A 152 -16.40 13.48 -15.62
CA THR A 152 -16.18 14.68 -16.46
C THR A 152 -15.25 14.44 -17.65
N TRP A 153 -14.19 13.63 -17.47
CA TRP A 153 -13.20 13.31 -18.51
C TRP A 153 -13.65 12.20 -19.47
N LEU A 154 -14.73 11.49 -19.13
CA LEU A 154 -15.40 10.59 -20.06
C LEU A 154 -16.40 11.34 -20.95
N GLU A 155 -17.18 12.26 -20.38
CA GLU A 155 -18.21 13.02 -21.11
C GLU A 155 -17.61 14.11 -22.02
N ASN A 156 -16.64 14.88 -21.54
CA ASN A 156 -16.10 16.02 -22.28
C ASN A 156 -15.00 15.58 -23.26
N LYS A 157 -15.38 15.40 -24.53
CA LYS A 157 -14.49 14.98 -25.64
C LYS A 157 -14.33 16.04 -26.74
N TYR A 158 -14.73 17.29 -26.48
CA TYR A 158 -14.69 18.38 -27.46
C TYR A 158 -13.25 18.78 -27.86
N PRO A 159 -13.04 19.34 -29.07
CA PRO A 159 -11.72 19.78 -29.53
C PRO A 159 -11.04 20.76 -28.56
N GLY A 160 -9.79 20.47 -28.19
CA GLY A 160 -9.01 21.29 -27.26
C GLY A 160 -9.23 21.03 -25.77
N VAL A 161 -10.06 20.04 -25.39
CA VAL A 161 -10.32 19.68 -23.99
C VAL A 161 -9.03 19.26 -23.26
N ARG A 162 -8.62 20.08 -22.28
CA ARG A 162 -7.37 19.93 -21.51
C ARG A 162 -7.53 20.47 -20.10
N CYS A 163 -6.71 19.98 -19.16
CA CYS A 163 -6.62 20.57 -17.83
C CYS A 163 -6.13 22.03 -17.86
N ASP A 164 -6.44 22.78 -16.81
CA ASP A 164 -5.98 24.16 -16.60
C ASP A 164 -4.82 24.28 -15.59
N ILE A 165 -4.41 23.15 -14.99
CA ILE A 165 -3.22 22.99 -14.15
C ILE A 165 -2.37 21.82 -14.68
N PRO A 166 -1.08 21.73 -14.34
CA PRO A 166 -0.21 20.65 -14.78
C PRO A 166 -0.69 19.25 -14.38
N ALA A 167 -0.55 18.29 -15.27
CA ALA A 167 -1.06 16.93 -15.07
C ALA A 167 -0.43 16.24 -13.84
N HIS A 168 0.83 16.54 -13.54
CA HIS A 168 1.52 16.01 -12.36
C HIS A 168 0.93 16.48 -11.01
N VAL A 169 0.10 17.53 -10.99
CA VAL A 169 -0.66 17.96 -9.79
C VAL A 169 -2.15 17.62 -9.87
N TYR A 170 -2.62 17.09 -11.00
CA TYR A 170 -4.00 16.64 -11.23
C TYR A 170 -4.12 15.11 -11.28
N GLN A 171 -3.52 14.45 -10.29
CA GLN A 171 -3.46 13.00 -10.18
C GLN A 171 -3.48 12.56 -8.70
N SER A 172 -3.72 11.28 -8.42
CA SER A 172 -3.75 10.76 -7.05
C SER A 172 -2.41 10.99 -6.32
N THR A 173 -2.45 11.16 -4.99
CA THR A 173 -1.21 11.28 -4.20
C THR A 173 -0.51 9.93 -4.01
N PHE A 174 -1.28 8.83 -4.03
CA PHE A 174 -0.81 7.47 -3.73
C PHE A 174 -0.37 6.66 -4.97
N SER A 175 -0.76 7.05 -6.19
CA SER A 175 -0.42 6.35 -7.44
C SER A 175 -0.09 7.33 -8.58
N PRO A 176 1.04 8.06 -8.48
CA PRO A 176 1.42 9.03 -9.50
C PRO A 176 1.80 8.38 -10.84
N ASN A 177 1.46 9.06 -11.93
CA ASN A 177 2.04 8.85 -13.26
C ASN A 177 3.24 9.81 -13.45
N THR A 178 4.37 9.27 -13.90
CA THR A 178 5.59 10.02 -14.22
C THR A 178 5.72 10.33 -15.71
N GLN A 179 4.87 9.72 -16.55
CA GLN A 179 4.96 9.71 -18.01
C GLN A 179 3.83 10.47 -18.69
N TRP A 180 3.37 11.57 -18.09
CA TRP A 180 2.47 12.51 -18.76
C TRP A 180 3.13 13.06 -20.04
N SER A 181 2.39 13.01 -21.14
CA SER A 181 2.87 13.40 -22.46
C SER A 181 3.20 14.89 -22.55
N GLU A 182 2.43 15.71 -21.84
CA GLU A 182 2.48 17.16 -21.84
C GLU A 182 2.30 17.75 -20.43
N VAL A 183 2.76 18.99 -20.22
CA VAL A 183 2.52 19.76 -18.98
C VAL A 183 1.02 19.84 -18.69
N PHE A 184 0.22 20.29 -19.65
CA PHE A 184 -1.23 20.40 -19.56
C PHE A 184 -1.91 19.29 -20.36
N ALA A 185 -1.92 18.08 -19.80
CA ALA A 185 -2.46 16.87 -20.44
C ALA A 185 -3.86 17.04 -21.04
N GLN A 186 -4.09 16.30 -22.11
CA GLN A 186 -5.36 16.24 -22.83
C GLN A 186 -6.40 15.46 -22.04
N GLY A 187 -7.68 15.78 -22.24
CA GLY A 187 -8.77 15.14 -21.49
C GLY A 187 -8.80 13.61 -21.63
N ALA A 188 -8.44 13.10 -22.81
CA ALA A 188 -8.30 11.66 -23.06
C ALA A 188 -7.19 11.03 -22.18
N GLU A 189 -6.01 11.62 -22.10
CA GLU A 189 -4.90 11.09 -21.28
C GLU A 189 -5.26 11.08 -19.79
N ILE A 190 -5.97 12.12 -19.32
CA ILE A 190 -6.44 12.21 -17.93
C ILE A 190 -7.51 11.16 -17.65
N ARG A 191 -8.48 10.96 -18.57
CA ARG A 191 -9.46 9.88 -18.50
C ARG A 191 -8.76 8.53 -18.37
N ASP A 192 -7.81 8.26 -19.26
CA ASP A 192 -7.14 6.97 -19.36
C ASP A 192 -6.29 6.68 -18.11
N TYR A 193 -5.64 7.70 -17.53
CA TYR A 193 -4.98 7.61 -16.22
C TYR A 193 -5.94 7.18 -15.09
N TRP A 194 -7.10 7.83 -14.96
CA TRP A 194 -8.05 7.52 -13.89
C TRP A 194 -8.72 6.16 -14.08
N GLN A 195 -9.05 5.79 -15.32
CA GLN A 195 -9.50 4.44 -15.64
C GLN A 195 -8.42 3.38 -15.37
N ALA A 196 -7.16 3.68 -15.64
CA ALA A 196 -6.04 2.80 -15.28
C ALA A 196 -5.90 2.65 -13.76
N GLN A 197 -6.14 3.69 -12.95
CA GLN A 197 -6.21 3.55 -11.49
C GLN A 197 -7.39 2.67 -11.06
N ALA A 198 -8.56 2.85 -11.66
CA ALA A 198 -9.74 2.02 -11.39
C ALA A 198 -9.49 0.54 -11.74
N ARG A 199 -8.76 0.24 -12.83
CA ARG A 199 -8.33 -1.12 -13.20
C ARG A 199 -7.27 -1.67 -12.23
N LYS A 200 -6.20 -0.90 -11.97
CA LYS A 200 -5.07 -1.26 -11.08
C LYS A 200 -5.50 -1.61 -9.65
N HIS A 201 -6.52 -0.92 -9.13
CA HIS A 201 -7.04 -1.11 -7.78
C HIS A 201 -8.35 -1.92 -7.73
N ASP A 202 -8.73 -2.55 -8.83
CA ASP A 202 -9.90 -3.45 -8.91
C ASP A 202 -11.20 -2.79 -8.40
N VAL A 203 -11.42 -1.54 -8.83
CA VAL A 203 -12.58 -0.72 -8.45
C VAL A 203 -13.86 -1.17 -9.16
N TYR A 204 -13.74 -1.68 -10.39
CA TYR A 204 -14.89 -2.04 -11.24
C TYR A 204 -15.82 -3.07 -10.60
N LYS A 205 -15.35 -3.95 -9.72
CA LYS A 205 -16.22 -4.88 -8.98
C LYS A 205 -17.27 -4.19 -8.09
N TYR A 206 -17.01 -2.96 -7.67
CA TYR A 206 -17.95 -2.15 -6.90
C TYR A 206 -18.88 -1.33 -7.81
N VAL A 207 -18.56 -1.21 -9.11
CA VAL A 207 -19.23 -0.26 -10.02
C VAL A 207 -20.36 -0.94 -10.79
N LYS A 208 -21.54 -0.30 -10.76
CA LYS A 208 -22.69 -0.55 -11.62
C LYS A 208 -22.71 0.54 -12.70
N LEU A 209 -22.11 0.25 -13.85
CA LEU A 209 -22.12 1.12 -15.03
C LEU A 209 -23.50 1.14 -15.68
N GLN A 210 -23.82 2.23 -16.38
CA GLN A 210 -25.13 2.48 -16.98
C GLN A 210 -26.31 2.40 -15.99
N HIS A 211 -26.07 2.66 -14.70
CA HIS A 211 -27.10 2.75 -13.67
C HIS A 211 -27.27 4.20 -13.22
N ARG A 212 -28.39 4.81 -13.58
CA ARG A 212 -28.74 6.17 -13.17
C ARG A 212 -29.57 6.13 -11.89
N VAL A 213 -29.13 6.82 -10.84
CA VAL A 213 -29.97 7.08 -9.67
C VAL A 213 -30.91 8.24 -9.98
N GLU A 214 -32.21 8.03 -9.77
CA GLU A 214 -33.28 8.97 -10.12
C GLU A 214 -33.99 9.56 -8.88
N GLN A 215 -33.84 8.94 -7.71
CA GLN A 215 -34.29 9.47 -6.42
C GLN A 215 -33.51 8.79 -5.28
N ALA A 216 -33.30 9.52 -4.18
CA ALA A 216 -32.86 8.97 -2.90
C ALA A 216 -33.87 9.37 -1.80
N GLU A 217 -34.32 8.41 -0.98
CA GLU A 217 -35.31 8.66 0.07
C GLU A 217 -34.95 7.96 1.39
N TRP A 218 -35.00 8.70 2.49
CA TRP A 218 -34.66 8.21 3.82
C TRP A 218 -35.86 7.58 4.54
N ASP A 219 -35.71 6.31 4.92
CA ASP A 219 -36.64 5.54 5.74
C ASP A 219 -36.24 5.63 7.21
N ASN A 220 -36.98 6.44 7.97
CA ASN A 220 -36.77 6.63 9.41
C ASN A 220 -37.00 5.38 10.25
N ALA A 221 -37.87 4.46 9.81
CA ALA A 221 -38.16 3.24 10.58
C ALA A 221 -36.96 2.27 10.51
N LYS A 222 -36.28 2.20 9.36
CA LYS A 222 -35.10 1.36 9.15
C LYS A 222 -33.77 2.06 9.39
N SER A 223 -33.75 3.39 9.42
CA SER A 223 -32.54 4.23 9.35
C SER A 223 -31.68 3.93 8.12
N GLN A 224 -32.33 3.86 6.95
CA GLN A 224 -31.68 3.53 5.68
C GLN A 224 -32.16 4.42 4.55
N TRP A 225 -31.29 4.61 3.56
CA TRP A 225 -31.60 5.24 2.28
C TRP A 225 -32.08 4.21 1.27
N HIS A 226 -33.25 4.42 0.69
CA HIS A 226 -33.69 3.71 -0.52
C HIS A 226 -33.30 4.53 -1.74
N LEU A 227 -32.52 3.93 -2.63
CA LEU A 227 -32.15 4.52 -3.92
C LEU A 227 -33.03 3.93 -5.01
N HIS A 228 -33.67 4.79 -5.79
CA HIS A 228 -34.38 4.43 -7.02
C HIS A 228 -33.38 4.46 -8.17
N ILE A 229 -33.11 3.29 -8.76
CA ILE A 229 -32.02 3.08 -9.71
C ILE A 229 -32.61 2.56 -11.03
N HIS A 230 -32.17 3.16 -12.13
CA HIS A 230 -32.55 2.81 -13.49
C HIS A 230 -31.35 2.22 -14.23
N ASP A 231 -31.38 0.93 -14.59
CA ASP A 231 -30.41 0.30 -15.49
C ASP A 231 -30.76 0.65 -16.94
N LEU A 232 -29.95 1.54 -17.53
CA LEU A 232 -30.13 2.11 -18.87
C LEU A 232 -29.82 1.12 -20.01
N ARG A 233 -29.42 -0.12 -19.70
CA ARG A 233 -29.19 -1.19 -20.71
C ARG A 233 -30.43 -2.02 -20.95
N ASP A 234 -31.19 -2.25 -19.88
CA ASP A 234 -32.36 -3.12 -19.84
C ASP A 234 -33.68 -2.33 -19.70
N ASP A 235 -33.62 -1.01 -19.55
CA ASP A 235 -34.76 -0.09 -19.25
C ASP A 235 -35.53 -0.49 -17.97
N LYS A 236 -34.79 -1.04 -16.97
CA LYS A 236 -35.36 -1.55 -15.71
C LYS A 236 -35.11 -0.60 -14.56
N VAL A 237 -36.18 -0.30 -13.81
CA VAL A 237 -36.11 0.47 -12.56
C VAL A 237 -36.27 -0.47 -11.36
N PHE A 238 -35.40 -0.33 -10.37
CA PHE A 238 -35.45 -1.08 -9.11
C PHE A 238 -35.01 -0.22 -7.93
N ASN A 239 -35.38 -0.65 -6.72
CA ASN A 239 -35.02 0.04 -5.48
C ASN A 239 -34.00 -0.79 -4.70
N GLU A 240 -33.01 -0.14 -4.11
CA GLU A 240 -32.03 -0.80 -3.25
C GLU A 240 -31.75 0.04 -1.99
N ALA A 241 -31.75 -0.63 -0.83
CA ALA A 241 -31.51 0.01 0.47
C ALA A 241 -30.01 0.02 0.83
N PHE A 242 -29.57 1.10 1.49
CA PHE A 242 -28.21 1.37 1.96
C PHE A 242 -28.23 2.06 3.32
N ASP A 243 -27.24 1.79 4.17
CA ASP A 243 -27.11 2.51 5.45
C ASP A 243 -26.58 3.93 5.22
N PHE A 244 -25.64 4.10 4.28
CA PHE A 244 -25.00 5.38 3.94
C PHE A 244 -25.02 5.67 2.45
N VAL A 245 -25.13 6.96 2.10
CA VAL A 245 -25.08 7.45 0.71
C VAL A 245 -24.05 8.57 0.58
N ILE A 246 -23.13 8.42 -0.38
CA ILE A 246 -22.19 9.46 -0.78
C ILE A 246 -22.57 9.96 -2.16
N THR A 247 -22.91 11.24 -2.28
CA THR A 247 -23.05 11.90 -3.58
C THR A 247 -21.65 12.26 -4.12
N ALA A 248 -21.27 11.66 -5.24
CA ALA A 248 -19.98 11.87 -5.93
C ALA A 248 -20.18 12.33 -7.39
N ILE A 249 -21.35 12.91 -7.69
CA ILE A 249 -21.85 13.27 -9.02
C ILE A 249 -21.07 14.41 -9.72
N GLY A 250 -20.11 15.02 -9.01
CA GLY A 250 -19.31 16.13 -9.52
C GLY A 250 -20.07 17.45 -9.65
N ARG A 251 -19.40 18.45 -10.22
CA ARG A 251 -19.92 19.83 -10.35
C ARG A 251 -20.30 20.21 -11.77
N PHE A 252 -19.79 19.48 -12.77
CA PHE A 252 -19.83 19.88 -14.18
C PHE A 252 -20.39 18.79 -15.12
N ASN A 253 -21.09 17.79 -14.58
CA ASN A 253 -21.65 16.65 -15.34
C ASN A 253 -23.17 16.72 -15.55
N ALA A 254 -23.86 17.68 -14.91
CA ALA A 254 -25.28 17.98 -15.14
C ALA A 254 -25.42 19.12 -16.15
N TRP A 255 -24.99 18.86 -17.40
CA TRP A 255 -25.10 19.81 -18.50
C TRP A 255 -26.52 19.84 -19.10
N LYS A 256 -26.87 20.96 -19.74
CA LYS A 256 -28.14 21.17 -20.45
C LYS A 256 -27.91 22.12 -21.64
N LEU A 257 -28.73 21.98 -22.68
CA LEU A 257 -28.84 22.98 -23.74
C LEU A 257 -29.46 24.28 -23.17
N PRO A 258 -29.18 25.46 -23.76
CA PRO A 258 -29.75 26.72 -23.31
C PRO A 258 -31.25 26.80 -23.60
N ASP A 259 -31.99 27.46 -22.73
CA ASP A 259 -33.42 27.69 -22.87
C ASP A 259 -33.67 28.96 -23.72
N TYR A 260 -33.92 28.76 -25.01
CA TYR A 260 -34.27 29.81 -25.97
C TYR A 260 -35.46 29.36 -26.84
N PRO A 261 -36.41 30.24 -27.16
CA PRO A 261 -37.53 29.91 -28.04
C PRO A 261 -37.06 29.39 -29.40
N GLY A 262 -37.69 28.34 -29.91
CA GLY A 262 -37.41 27.79 -31.25
C GLY A 262 -36.20 26.88 -31.36
N LEU A 263 -35.51 26.56 -30.25
CA LEU A 263 -34.35 25.64 -30.23
C LEU A 263 -34.69 24.31 -30.91
N GLU A 264 -35.90 23.80 -30.65
CA GLU A 264 -36.48 22.58 -31.20
C GLU A 264 -36.77 22.63 -32.71
N LYS A 265 -36.73 23.82 -33.33
CA LYS A 265 -37.02 24.03 -34.75
C LYS A 265 -35.77 24.02 -35.62
N PHE A 266 -34.58 24.22 -35.03
CA PHE A 266 -33.32 24.27 -35.76
C PHE A 266 -33.01 22.91 -36.41
N ARG A 267 -32.77 22.91 -37.73
CA ARG A 267 -32.62 21.68 -38.53
C ARG A 267 -31.17 21.24 -38.74
N GLY A 268 -30.19 22.06 -38.33
CA GLY A 268 -28.77 21.73 -38.41
C GLY A 268 -28.28 20.88 -37.24
N HIS A 269 -26.97 20.73 -37.12
CA HIS A 269 -26.33 19.91 -36.09
C HIS A 269 -26.23 20.67 -34.76
N LEU A 270 -27.10 20.36 -33.79
CA LEU A 270 -27.10 20.94 -32.45
C LEU A 270 -26.49 19.98 -31.41
N ARG A 271 -25.47 20.44 -30.67
CA ARG A 271 -24.84 19.68 -29.57
C ARG A 271 -24.40 20.58 -28.41
N HIS A 272 -24.37 20.02 -27.20
CA HIS A 272 -23.69 20.63 -26.06
C HIS A 272 -22.21 20.19 -26.05
N THR A 273 -21.26 21.00 -25.58
CA THR A 273 -19.83 20.61 -25.60
C THR A 273 -19.52 19.35 -24.79
N SER A 274 -20.31 19.08 -23.75
CA SER A 274 -20.18 17.88 -22.90
C SER A 274 -20.93 16.65 -23.44
N ASP A 275 -21.50 16.76 -24.65
CA ASP A 275 -22.12 15.68 -25.44
C ASP A 275 -21.62 15.82 -26.89
N TRP A 276 -20.30 15.75 -27.03
CA TRP A 276 -19.63 16.05 -28.29
C TRP A 276 -19.76 14.89 -29.29
N ASP A 277 -20.28 15.18 -30.47
CA ASP A 277 -20.36 14.23 -31.58
C ASP A 277 -19.02 14.17 -32.34
N SER A 278 -18.22 13.14 -32.05
CA SER A 278 -16.93 12.93 -32.71
C SER A 278 -17.04 12.53 -34.19
N SER A 279 -18.24 12.25 -34.71
CA SER A 279 -18.46 11.91 -36.13
C SER A 279 -18.74 13.13 -37.02
N TYR A 280 -19.12 14.26 -36.44
CA TYR A 280 -19.45 15.47 -37.18
C TYR A 280 -18.19 16.16 -37.72
N ASN A 281 -18.14 16.39 -39.04
CA ASN A 281 -17.05 17.12 -39.68
C ASN A 281 -17.41 18.62 -39.84
N PRO A 282 -16.75 19.54 -39.12
CA PRO A 282 -16.97 20.98 -39.27
C PRO A 282 -16.27 21.61 -40.49
N ALA A 283 -15.49 20.84 -41.27
CA ALA A 283 -14.72 21.39 -42.38
C ALA A 283 -15.61 22.02 -43.46
N GLY A 284 -15.35 23.28 -43.82
CA GLY A 284 -16.14 24.00 -44.81
C GLY A 284 -17.60 24.26 -44.38
N LYS A 285 -17.86 24.34 -43.07
CA LYS A 285 -19.19 24.62 -42.50
C LYS A 285 -19.26 25.95 -41.76
N LYS A 286 -20.46 26.53 -41.69
CA LYS A 286 -20.78 27.70 -40.85
C LYS A 286 -21.25 27.22 -39.49
N VAL A 287 -20.50 27.58 -38.44
CA VAL A 287 -20.74 27.04 -37.09
C VAL A 287 -20.91 28.15 -36.06
N ALA A 288 -21.88 27.99 -35.16
CA ALA A 288 -22.04 28.86 -34.00
C ALA A 288 -21.43 28.23 -32.74
N VAL A 289 -20.84 29.05 -31.87
CA VAL A 289 -20.44 28.64 -30.52
C VAL A 289 -21.06 29.58 -29.50
N ILE A 290 -21.93 29.07 -28.62
CA ILE A 290 -22.65 29.86 -27.62
C ILE A 290 -21.96 29.73 -26.26
N GLY A 291 -21.41 30.84 -25.74
CA GLY A 291 -20.84 30.96 -24.41
C GLY A 291 -19.30 30.88 -24.35
N ASN A 292 -18.67 31.85 -23.69
CA ASN A 292 -17.22 31.98 -23.50
C ASN A 292 -16.74 31.44 -22.14
N GLY A 293 -17.34 30.35 -21.66
CA GLY A 293 -16.78 29.59 -20.53
C GLY A 293 -15.51 28.85 -20.93
N ALA A 294 -14.95 28.05 -20.00
CA ALA A 294 -13.73 27.27 -20.27
C ALA A 294 -13.84 26.39 -21.54
N SER A 295 -15.00 25.77 -21.78
CA SER A 295 -15.25 24.98 -22.99
C SER A 295 -15.25 25.84 -24.26
N GLY A 296 -15.96 26.99 -24.26
CA GLY A 296 -16.01 27.87 -25.44
C GLY A 296 -14.64 28.44 -25.81
N ILE A 297 -13.89 28.87 -24.79
CA ILE A 297 -12.52 29.36 -24.94
C ILE A 297 -11.57 28.29 -25.52
N GLN A 298 -11.82 27.00 -25.26
CA GLN A 298 -11.03 25.90 -25.83
C GLN A 298 -11.52 25.48 -27.22
N VAL A 299 -12.84 25.47 -27.46
CA VAL A 299 -13.46 25.00 -28.72
C VAL A 299 -13.28 26.00 -29.87
N VAL A 300 -13.52 27.30 -29.64
CA VAL A 300 -13.46 28.34 -30.69
C VAL A 300 -12.13 28.33 -31.48
N PRO A 301 -10.94 28.37 -30.86
CA PRO A 301 -9.69 28.38 -31.63
C PRO A 301 -9.41 27.06 -32.37
N ASN A 302 -10.01 25.94 -31.95
CA ASN A 302 -9.92 24.67 -32.69
C ASN A 302 -10.87 24.63 -33.89
N LEU A 303 -12.10 25.16 -33.76
CA LEU A 303 -13.05 25.25 -34.87
C LEU A 303 -12.62 26.30 -35.92
N GLN A 304 -11.98 27.41 -35.50
CA GLN A 304 -11.51 28.47 -36.40
C GLN A 304 -10.57 27.94 -37.48
N LEU A 305 -9.77 26.91 -37.19
CA LEU A 305 -8.79 26.33 -38.12
C LEU A 305 -9.42 25.47 -39.22
N VAL A 306 -10.68 25.07 -39.10
CA VAL A 306 -11.32 24.07 -39.98
C VAL A 306 -12.67 24.53 -40.56
N ALA A 307 -13.45 25.31 -39.82
CA ALA A 307 -14.76 25.79 -40.27
C ALA A 307 -14.63 26.87 -41.37
N GLU A 308 -15.63 26.95 -42.25
CA GLU A 308 -15.76 28.07 -43.21
C GLU A 308 -15.88 29.38 -42.45
N HIS A 309 -16.73 29.40 -41.42
CA HIS A 309 -16.95 30.57 -40.56
C HIS A 309 -17.38 30.17 -39.15
N VAL A 310 -16.86 30.86 -38.13
CA VAL A 310 -17.24 30.66 -36.71
C VAL A 310 -17.91 31.93 -36.16
N THR A 311 -19.19 31.83 -35.77
CA THR A 311 -19.87 32.91 -35.04
C THR A 311 -19.90 32.61 -33.55
N HIS A 312 -19.17 33.38 -32.75
CA HIS A 312 -19.08 33.19 -31.31
C HIS A 312 -20.01 34.14 -30.56
N PHE A 313 -21.02 33.60 -29.89
CA PHE A 313 -21.99 34.36 -29.10
C PHE A 313 -21.50 34.50 -27.65
N VAL A 314 -21.28 35.73 -27.19
CA VAL A 314 -20.67 36.06 -25.90
C VAL A 314 -21.53 37.02 -25.11
N ARG A 315 -22.03 36.57 -23.94
CA ARG A 315 -22.91 37.38 -23.07
C ARG A 315 -22.15 38.25 -22.07
N ASN A 316 -21.07 37.74 -21.48
CA ASN A 316 -20.36 38.39 -20.37
C ASN A 316 -18.84 38.42 -20.64
N PRO A 317 -18.11 39.49 -20.29
CA PRO A 317 -16.65 39.50 -20.33
C PRO A 317 -16.05 38.46 -19.36
N THR A 318 -14.83 38.01 -19.67
CA THR A 318 -14.06 37.08 -18.83
C THR A 318 -12.56 37.33 -18.96
N TRP A 319 -11.81 37.14 -17.87
CA TRP A 319 -10.36 37.30 -17.87
C TRP A 319 -9.68 36.16 -18.63
N ILE A 320 -8.92 36.50 -19.66
CA ILE A 320 -7.99 35.59 -20.33
C ILE A 320 -6.59 35.87 -19.79
N ALA A 321 -6.05 34.94 -19.02
CA ALA A 321 -4.86 35.16 -18.18
C ALA A 321 -3.85 34.00 -18.31
N LYS A 322 -2.95 33.85 -17.34
CA LYS A 322 -2.23 32.58 -17.12
C LYS A 322 -3.08 31.66 -16.23
N SER A 323 -2.61 30.46 -15.89
CA SER A 323 -3.25 29.68 -14.83
C SER A 323 -3.26 30.48 -13.51
N TRP A 324 -4.09 30.09 -12.54
CA TRP A 324 -4.18 30.81 -11.26
C TRP A 324 -2.91 30.71 -10.39
N ALA A 325 -1.96 29.84 -10.74
CA ALA A 325 -0.61 29.81 -10.17
C ALA A 325 0.45 30.52 -11.05
N GLY A 326 0.05 31.12 -12.18
CA GLY A 326 0.93 31.86 -13.08
C GLY A 326 1.61 31.03 -14.19
N ASP A 327 1.33 29.73 -14.30
CA ASP A 327 1.83 28.91 -15.42
C ASP A 327 1.17 29.30 -16.75
N GLU A 328 1.99 29.47 -17.78
CA GLU A 328 1.56 29.87 -19.13
C GLU A 328 1.24 28.64 -19.98
N ARG A 329 0.04 28.64 -20.57
CA ARG A 329 -0.42 27.59 -21.47
C ARG A 329 -0.33 28.08 -22.91
N THR A 330 0.21 27.26 -23.82
CA THR A 330 0.24 27.53 -25.26
C THR A 330 -0.89 26.80 -26.00
N PHE A 331 -1.09 27.15 -27.28
CA PHE A 331 -2.05 26.46 -28.13
C PHE A 331 -1.46 25.13 -28.62
N GLU A 332 -0.21 25.19 -29.07
CA GLU A 332 0.62 24.03 -29.38
C GLU A 332 0.89 23.16 -28.14
N PRO A 333 1.14 21.85 -28.34
CA PRO A 333 1.53 20.94 -27.27
C PRO A 333 2.73 21.43 -26.44
N GLN A 334 2.68 21.18 -25.14
CA GLN A 334 3.78 21.51 -24.21
C GLN A 334 4.40 20.21 -23.66
N PRO A 335 5.15 19.45 -24.46
CA PRO A 335 5.79 18.22 -24.00
C PRO A 335 6.86 18.52 -22.95
N TYR A 336 6.97 17.66 -21.94
CA TYR A 336 8.16 17.64 -21.10
C TYR A 336 9.37 17.16 -21.93
N PRO A 337 10.53 17.84 -21.87
CA PRO A 337 11.75 17.37 -22.51
C PRO A 337 12.06 15.92 -22.13
N GLU A 338 12.50 15.11 -23.09
CA GLU A 338 12.72 13.68 -22.87
C GLU A 338 13.69 13.42 -21.70
N ALA A 339 14.76 14.20 -21.60
CA ALA A 339 15.69 14.17 -20.47
C ALA A 339 15.01 14.44 -19.11
N GLN A 340 14.01 15.32 -19.07
CA GLN A 340 13.24 15.61 -17.86
C GLN A 340 12.28 14.45 -17.52
N ARG A 341 11.56 13.91 -18.52
CA ARG A 341 10.69 12.73 -18.34
C ARG A 341 11.47 11.50 -17.85
N LYS A 342 12.67 11.27 -18.41
CA LYS A 342 13.60 10.22 -17.99
C LYS A 342 14.15 10.47 -16.59
N SER A 343 14.34 11.73 -16.18
CA SER A 343 14.73 12.08 -14.81
C SER A 343 13.64 11.73 -13.77
N PHE A 344 12.37 11.71 -14.19
CA PHE A 344 11.23 11.32 -13.34
C PHE A 344 11.15 9.80 -13.09
N GLU A 345 11.97 8.98 -13.74
CA GLU A 345 12.11 7.56 -13.38
C GLU A 345 12.77 7.38 -12.00
N ASP A 346 13.55 8.37 -11.52
CA ASP A 346 14.03 8.37 -10.14
C ASP A 346 12.94 8.89 -9.17
N PRO A 347 12.51 8.07 -8.19
CA PRO A 347 11.43 8.46 -7.29
C PRO A 347 11.72 9.71 -6.45
N GLN A 348 12.99 10.03 -6.15
CA GLN A 348 13.34 11.20 -5.34
C GLN A 348 13.38 12.49 -6.17
N THR A 349 14.01 12.48 -7.35
CA THR A 349 13.92 13.57 -8.32
C THR A 349 12.46 13.88 -8.65
N TYR A 350 11.65 12.85 -8.91
CA TYR A 350 10.24 13.04 -9.18
C TYR A 350 9.45 13.57 -7.98
N LEU A 351 9.70 13.06 -6.77
CA LEU A 351 9.04 13.54 -5.55
C LEU A 351 9.37 15.01 -5.27
N SER A 352 10.63 15.42 -5.45
CA SER A 352 11.05 16.82 -5.30
C SER A 352 10.37 17.72 -6.34
N PHE A 353 10.38 17.33 -7.62
CA PHE A 353 9.68 18.05 -8.68
C PHE A 353 8.18 18.19 -8.40
N ARG A 354 7.49 17.10 -8.01
CA ARG A 354 6.06 17.15 -7.69
C ARG A 354 5.79 18.02 -6.44
N LYS A 355 6.65 17.97 -5.42
CA LYS A 355 6.51 18.81 -4.22
C LYS A 355 6.64 20.29 -4.54
N GLU A 356 7.70 20.67 -5.26
CA GLU A 356 7.92 22.06 -5.71
C GLU A 356 6.72 22.56 -6.54
N LEU A 357 6.25 21.73 -7.48
CA LEU A 357 5.13 22.06 -8.34
C LEU A 357 3.81 22.16 -7.56
N GLU A 358 3.47 21.21 -6.67
CA GLU A 358 2.27 21.33 -5.83
C GLU A 358 2.36 22.52 -4.85
N GLU A 359 3.50 22.74 -4.19
CA GLU A 359 3.68 23.82 -3.21
C GLU A 359 3.30 25.21 -3.79
N LYS A 360 3.63 25.44 -5.07
CA LYS A 360 3.21 26.63 -5.83
C LYS A 360 1.67 26.79 -5.86
N TYR A 361 0.93 25.72 -6.15
CA TYR A 361 -0.54 25.70 -6.13
C TYR A 361 -1.13 25.81 -4.72
N TRP A 362 -0.41 25.35 -3.69
CA TRP A 362 -0.90 25.46 -2.30
C TRP A 362 -0.73 26.87 -1.72
N ARG A 363 0.34 27.60 -2.08
CA ARG A 363 0.65 28.94 -1.55
C ARG A 363 -0.16 30.09 -2.16
N GLY A 364 -0.79 29.91 -3.32
CA GLY A 364 -1.50 30.97 -4.07
C GLY A 364 -2.76 31.59 -3.44
N PHE A 365 -3.16 31.18 -2.22
CA PHE A 365 -4.41 31.60 -1.59
C PHE A 365 -4.57 33.13 -1.41
N ARG A 366 -3.49 33.86 -1.13
CA ARG A 366 -3.57 35.30 -0.83
C ARG A 366 -4.14 36.14 -1.97
N ALA A 367 -3.92 35.75 -3.22
CA ALA A 367 -4.46 36.44 -4.41
C ALA A 367 -5.99 36.37 -4.52
N MET A 368 -6.68 35.64 -3.64
CA MET A 368 -8.14 35.62 -3.48
C MET A 368 -8.65 36.67 -2.48
N LEU A 369 -7.78 37.24 -1.63
CA LEU A 369 -8.16 38.20 -0.60
C LEU A 369 -8.27 39.60 -1.19
N ARG A 370 -9.34 40.30 -0.83
CA ARG A 370 -9.65 41.68 -1.23
C ARG A 370 -8.57 42.63 -0.72
N GLY A 371 -8.03 43.46 -1.61
CA GLY A 371 -6.97 44.43 -1.26
C GLY A 371 -5.59 43.82 -0.95
N SER A 372 -5.37 42.52 -1.21
CA SER A 372 -4.06 41.89 -1.08
C SER A 372 -3.04 42.44 -2.09
N LYS A 373 -1.76 42.47 -1.71
CA LYS A 373 -0.66 42.85 -2.63
C LYS A 373 -0.54 41.87 -3.80
N GLU A 374 -0.91 40.61 -3.57
CA GLU A 374 -0.91 39.53 -4.55
C GLU A 374 -2.08 39.60 -5.55
N ASN A 375 -3.12 40.39 -5.29
CA ASN A 375 -4.20 40.69 -6.25
C ASN A 375 -4.04 42.08 -6.91
N ALA A 376 -3.46 43.05 -6.19
CA ALA A 376 -3.19 44.39 -6.69
C ALA A 376 -2.38 44.36 -8.00
N GLY A 377 -2.79 45.16 -8.99
CA GLY A 377 -2.15 45.23 -10.31
C GLY A 377 -2.46 44.06 -11.27
N LEU A 378 -3.06 42.94 -10.82
CA LEU A 378 -3.41 41.84 -11.73
C LEU A 378 -4.40 42.26 -12.84
N ALA A 379 -5.33 43.16 -12.54
CA ALA A 379 -6.31 43.64 -13.52
C ALA A 379 -5.65 44.42 -14.66
N GLU A 380 -4.69 45.29 -14.34
CA GLU A 380 -3.88 46.04 -15.31
C GLU A 380 -2.99 45.08 -16.11
N GLN A 381 -2.26 44.19 -15.43
CA GLN A 381 -1.40 43.20 -16.06
C GLN A 381 -2.16 42.30 -17.05
N PHE A 382 -3.34 41.80 -16.67
CA PHE A 382 -4.15 40.95 -17.55
C PHE A 382 -4.77 41.77 -18.69
N THR A 383 -5.16 43.02 -18.44
CA THR A 383 -5.61 43.94 -19.48
C THR A 383 -4.53 44.17 -20.53
N ASP A 384 -3.27 44.37 -20.13
CA ASP A 384 -2.16 44.58 -21.06
C ASP A 384 -1.77 43.31 -21.82
N ILE A 385 -1.87 42.13 -21.19
CA ILE A 385 -1.75 40.84 -21.88
C ILE A 385 -2.86 40.69 -22.94
N MET A 386 -4.11 41.03 -22.60
CA MET A 386 -5.24 40.96 -23.53
C MET A 386 -5.07 41.94 -24.70
N LYS A 387 -4.70 43.21 -24.43
CA LYS A 387 -4.34 44.21 -25.47
C LYS A 387 -3.28 43.68 -26.43
N LYS A 388 -2.18 43.13 -25.89
CA LYS A 388 -1.07 42.60 -26.70
C LYS A 388 -1.50 41.43 -27.61
N ARG A 389 -2.38 40.56 -27.13
CA ARG A 389 -2.88 39.39 -27.89
C ARG A 389 -3.96 39.74 -28.92
N ILE A 390 -4.61 40.89 -28.78
CA ILE A 390 -5.69 41.38 -29.66
C ILE A 390 -5.18 42.45 -30.66
N SER A 391 -3.88 42.78 -30.67
CA SER A 391 -3.30 43.95 -31.39
C SER A 391 -3.72 44.14 -32.86
N ASN A 392 -4.11 43.07 -33.55
CA ASN A 392 -4.57 43.10 -34.95
C ASN A 392 -6.01 43.61 -35.14
N LYS A 393 -6.84 43.62 -34.09
CA LYS A 393 -8.22 44.15 -34.07
C LYS A 393 -8.53 44.76 -32.68
N PRO A 394 -7.93 45.91 -32.32
CA PRO A 394 -8.02 46.48 -30.96
C PRO A 394 -9.46 46.73 -30.48
N ASP A 395 -10.38 47.07 -31.39
CA ASP A 395 -11.80 47.35 -31.12
C ASP A 395 -12.55 46.16 -30.48
N LEU A 396 -12.01 44.93 -30.60
CA LEU A 396 -12.56 43.76 -29.90
C LEU A 396 -12.40 43.83 -28.39
N LEU A 397 -11.46 44.64 -27.88
CA LEU A 397 -11.22 44.80 -26.44
C LEU A 397 -12.44 45.42 -25.72
N ASP A 398 -13.21 46.25 -26.42
CA ASP A 398 -14.40 46.91 -25.89
C ASP A 398 -15.46 45.89 -25.50
N GLY A 399 -15.72 45.78 -24.19
CA GLY A 399 -16.64 44.79 -23.62
C GLY A 399 -16.08 43.37 -23.48
N LEU A 400 -14.78 43.15 -23.72
CA LEU A 400 -14.08 41.92 -23.30
C LEU A 400 -13.38 42.05 -21.94
N ILE A 401 -12.99 43.26 -21.52
CA ILE A 401 -12.42 43.52 -20.19
C ILE A 401 -13.52 43.40 -19.11
N PRO A 402 -13.38 42.53 -18.10
CA PRO A 402 -14.33 42.44 -17.00
C PRO A 402 -14.25 43.60 -16.01
N THR A 403 -15.39 43.96 -15.41
CA THR A 403 -15.50 44.96 -14.33
C THR A 403 -15.25 44.41 -12.93
N PHE A 404 -15.04 43.09 -12.80
CA PHE A 404 -14.80 42.40 -11.53
C PHE A 404 -13.34 41.98 -11.39
N SER A 405 -12.81 41.96 -10.16
CA SER A 405 -11.40 41.66 -9.92
C SER A 405 -10.99 40.28 -10.45
N PRO A 406 -9.74 40.11 -10.94
CA PRO A 406 -9.14 38.81 -11.18
C PRO A 406 -9.32 37.87 -10.00
N ASN A 407 -9.49 36.57 -10.29
CA ASN A 407 -9.84 35.50 -9.35
C ASN A 407 -11.28 35.48 -8.79
N CYS A 408 -12.15 36.49 -9.02
CA CYS A 408 -13.58 36.36 -8.66
C CYS A 408 -14.23 35.14 -9.33
N ARG A 409 -13.83 34.87 -10.58
CA ARG A 409 -14.02 33.59 -11.28
C ARG A 409 -12.67 32.90 -11.44
N ARG A 410 -12.69 31.57 -11.57
CA ARG A 410 -11.49 30.78 -11.90
C ARG A 410 -10.90 31.25 -13.23
N LEU A 411 -9.63 31.66 -13.20
CA LEU A 411 -8.92 32.17 -14.38
C LEU A 411 -8.82 31.08 -15.46
N THR A 412 -9.09 31.44 -16.70
CA THR A 412 -9.02 30.52 -17.86
C THR A 412 -7.87 30.95 -18.76
N PRO A 413 -6.84 30.10 -19.00
CA PRO A 413 -5.65 30.53 -19.74
C PRO A 413 -5.90 30.92 -21.21
N GLY A 414 -6.88 30.29 -21.85
CA GLY A 414 -7.34 30.60 -23.22
C GLY A 414 -6.24 30.80 -24.27
N PRO A 415 -5.31 29.85 -24.46
CA PRO A 415 -4.34 29.92 -25.56
C PRO A 415 -5.03 29.92 -26.92
N GLY A 416 -4.54 30.73 -27.87
CA GLY A 416 -5.10 30.84 -29.23
C GLY A 416 -6.48 31.51 -29.32
N TYR A 417 -7.24 31.61 -28.21
CA TYR A 417 -8.59 32.16 -28.20
C TYR A 417 -8.65 33.61 -28.68
N LEU A 418 -7.88 34.52 -28.07
CA LEU A 418 -7.88 35.93 -28.47
C LEU A 418 -7.37 36.13 -29.90
N GLU A 419 -6.35 35.37 -30.28
CA GLU A 419 -5.78 35.37 -31.62
C GLU A 419 -6.81 34.91 -32.67
N SER A 420 -7.60 33.88 -32.36
CA SER A 420 -8.66 33.38 -33.24
C SER A 420 -9.76 34.42 -33.48
N LEU A 421 -10.13 35.23 -32.47
CA LEU A 421 -11.09 36.32 -32.64
C LEU A 421 -10.59 37.42 -33.59
N THR A 422 -9.27 37.56 -33.79
CA THR A 422 -8.72 38.54 -34.75
C THR A 422 -8.83 38.09 -36.21
N LYS A 423 -9.11 36.82 -36.48
CA LYS A 423 -9.19 36.27 -37.85
C LYS A 423 -10.42 36.77 -38.61
N GLU A 424 -10.43 36.56 -39.92
CA GLU A 424 -11.52 37.01 -40.80
C GLU A 424 -12.71 36.05 -40.77
N ASN A 425 -12.46 34.73 -40.69
CA ASN A 425 -13.48 33.69 -40.58
C ASN A 425 -14.08 33.54 -39.16
N VAL A 426 -13.98 34.57 -38.31
CA VAL A 426 -14.55 34.59 -36.96
C VAL A 426 -15.33 35.88 -36.74
N SER A 427 -16.54 35.76 -36.20
CA SER A 427 -17.38 36.89 -35.80
C SER A 427 -17.77 36.80 -34.33
N LEU A 428 -17.42 37.81 -33.54
CA LEU A 428 -17.81 37.92 -32.13
C LEU A 428 -19.16 38.66 -32.02
N VAL A 429 -20.20 37.96 -31.58
CA VAL A 429 -21.55 38.54 -31.40
C VAL A 429 -21.82 38.74 -29.91
N LYS A 430 -21.90 40.01 -29.50
CA LYS A 430 -22.25 40.43 -28.14
C LYS A 430 -23.75 40.69 -27.95
N THR A 431 -24.50 40.85 -29.06
CA THR A 431 -25.95 41.08 -29.03
C THR A 431 -26.68 39.86 -28.47
N PRO A 432 -27.62 40.02 -27.51
CA PRO A 432 -28.42 38.91 -27.00
C PRO A 432 -29.17 38.14 -28.09
N ILE A 433 -29.21 36.81 -27.94
CA ILE A 433 -30.05 35.92 -28.74
C ILE A 433 -31.52 36.16 -28.37
N LYS A 434 -32.37 36.31 -29.39
CA LYS A 434 -33.82 36.46 -29.26
C LYS A 434 -34.52 35.10 -29.36
N GLN A 435 -34.23 34.34 -30.43
CA GLN A 435 -34.77 33.01 -30.69
C GLN A 435 -33.91 32.25 -31.69
N PHE A 436 -34.13 30.94 -31.77
CA PHE A 436 -33.59 30.09 -32.83
C PHE A 436 -34.58 30.05 -34.00
N THR A 437 -34.04 29.98 -35.22
CA THR A 437 -34.78 29.84 -36.48
C THR A 437 -34.58 28.41 -37.03
N PRO A 438 -35.33 27.99 -38.06
CA PRO A 438 -35.10 26.67 -38.68
C PRO A 438 -33.68 26.47 -39.23
N THR A 439 -32.97 27.56 -39.53
CA THR A 439 -31.64 27.57 -40.17
C THR A 439 -30.53 28.17 -39.30
N GLY A 440 -30.84 28.74 -38.14
CA GLY A 440 -29.83 29.33 -37.26
C GLY A 440 -30.39 30.15 -36.10
N ILE A 441 -29.91 31.39 -35.91
CA ILE A 441 -30.16 32.21 -34.71
C ILE A 441 -30.55 33.65 -35.10
N GLU A 442 -31.59 34.19 -34.47
CA GLU A 442 -31.97 35.61 -34.51
C GLU A 442 -31.51 36.33 -33.23
N THR A 443 -30.85 37.49 -33.38
CA THR A 443 -30.48 38.38 -32.26
C THR A 443 -31.52 39.50 -32.05
N VAL A 444 -31.51 40.12 -30.87
CA VAL A 444 -32.52 41.15 -30.51
C VAL A 444 -32.48 42.43 -31.37
N ASP A 445 -31.39 42.66 -32.12
CA ASP A 445 -31.26 43.72 -33.13
C ASP A 445 -31.82 43.33 -34.51
N GLY A 446 -32.48 42.17 -34.62
CA GLY A 446 -33.14 41.70 -35.84
C GLY A 446 -32.22 41.03 -36.87
N LYS A 447 -30.92 40.85 -36.56
CA LYS A 447 -30.02 40.08 -37.43
C LYS A 447 -30.27 38.59 -37.31
N ILE A 448 -30.25 37.91 -38.45
CA ILE A 448 -30.36 36.45 -38.56
C ILE A 448 -29.02 35.91 -39.06
N PHE A 449 -28.53 34.85 -38.42
CA PHE A 449 -27.32 34.14 -38.79
C PHE A 449 -27.66 32.67 -39.07
N ASP A 450 -27.38 32.18 -40.26
CA ASP A 450 -27.60 30.78 -40.65
C ASP A 450 -26.37 29.91 -40.35
N PHE A 451 -26.60 28.67 -39.89
CA PHE A 451 -25.56 27.74 -39.44
C PHE A 451 -25.85 26.30 -39.86
N ASP A 452 -24.81 25.59 -40.29
CA ASP A 452 -24.83 24.12 -40.40
C ASP A 452 -24.85 23.45 -39.02
N ALA A 453 -24.15 24.05 -38.03
CA ALA A 453 -24.03 23.52 -36.68
C ALA A 453 -24.02 24.59 -35.59
N ILE A 454 -24.55 24.25 -34.42
CA ILE A 454 -24.55 25.09 -33.22
C ILE A 454 -24.00 24.27 -32.05
N PHE A 455 -22.90 24.75 -31.47
CA PHE A 455 -22.26 24.15 -30.31
C PHE A 455 -22.52 25.00 -29.05
N CYS A 456 -23.28 24.44 -28.11
CA CYS A 456 -23.57 25.10 -26.85
C CYS A 456 -22.45 24.82 -25.85
N ALA A 457 -21.62 25.83 -25.59
CA ALA A 457 -20.58 25.84 -24.55
C ALA A 457 -21.12 26.49 -23.26
N THR A 458 -22.36 26.16 -22.91
CA THR A 458 -23.18 26.84 -21.90
C THR A 458 -22.90 26.40 -20.47
N GLY A 459 -22.11 25.34 -20.28
CA GLY A 459 -21.64 24.88 -18.98
C GLY A 459 -22.50 23.76 -18.40
N ALA A 460 -22.67 23.77 -17.08
CA ALA A 460 -23.44 22.77 -16.34
C ALA A 460 -24.18 23.42 -15.17
N ASN A 461 -24.96 22.64 -14.42
CA ASN A 461 -25.71 23.15 -13.28
C ASN A 461 -24.81 23.83 -12.23
N THR A 462 -24.83 25.16 -12.17
CA THR A 462 -23.91 25.97 -11.36
C THR A 462 -24.32 26.14 -9.90
N ASP A 463 -25.57 25.83 -9.55
CA ASP A 463 -26.11 26.00 -8.19
C ASP A 463 -25.72 24.89 -7.21
N LEU A 464 -25.08 23.81 -7.68
CA LEU A 464 -24.73 22.62 -6.90
C LEU A 464 -25.93 21.93 -6.19
N VAL A 465 -27.15 22.26 -6.60
CA VAL A 465 -28.37 21.59 -6.16
C VAL A 465 -28.43 20.18 -6.80
N PRO A 466 -28.80 19.13 -6.05
CA PRO A 466 -28.97 17.80 -6.59
C PRO A 466 -29.88 17.79 -7.84
N PRO A 467 -29.48 17.13 -8.95
CA PRO A 467 -30.27 17.10 -10.18
C PRO A 467 -31.47 16.15 -10.12
N PHE A 468 -31.63 15.43 -9.01
CA PHE A 468 -32.73 14.51 -8.70
C PHE A 468 -33.16 14.69 -7.24
N PRO A 469 -34.39 14.30 -6.84
CA PRO A 469 -34.87 14.43 -5.47
C PRO A 469 -34.03 13.63 -4.48
N ILE A 470 -33.59 14.28 -3.41
CA ILE A 470 -32.98 13.65 -2.24
C ILE A 470 -33.84 14.06 -1.05
N LYS A 471 -34.58 13.10 -0.49
CA LYS A 471 -35.66 13.34 0.47
C LYS A 471 -35.35 12.74 1.83
N ALA A 472 -35.51 13.54 2.89
CA ALA A 472 -35.51 13.06 4.27
C ALA A 472 -36.41 13.94 5.13
N ASN A 473 -37.11 13.35 6.10
CA ASN A 473 -37.84 14.10 7.13
C ASN A 473 -38.84 15.16 6.61
N GLY A 474 -39.44 14.91 5.44
CA GLY A 474 -40.39 15.83 4.78
C GLY A 474 -39.74 16.89 3.88
N GLU A 475 -38.41 17.00 3.85
CA GLU A 475 -37.66 17.94 3.03
C GLU A 475 -37.04 17.29 1.79
N ASP A 476 -36.84 18.08 0.73
CA ASP A 476 -36.27 17.66 -0.55
C ASP A 476 -35.16 18.64 -0.99
N LEU A 477 -33.89 18.20 -0.94
CA LEU A 477 -32.74 19.06 -1.24
C LEU A 477 -32.77 19.63 -2.66
N SER A 478 -33.39 18.93 -3.62
CA SER A 478 -33.50 19.39 -5.02
C SER A 478 -34.36 20.66 -5.16
N LYS A 479 -35.19 20.94 -4.14
CA LYS A 479 -36.05 22.13 -4.03
C LYS A 479 -35.53 23.09 -2.97
N ALA A 480 -35.20 22.59 -1.79
CA ALA A 480 -34.91 23.40 -0.62
C ALA A 480 -33.61 24.22 -0.72
N TRP A 481 -32.64 23.76 -1.53
CA TRP A 481 -31.39 24.49 -1.84
C TRP A 481 -31.49 25.42 -3.07
N LYS A 482 -32.62 25.44 -3.80
CA LYS A 482 -32.84 26.44 -4.88
C LYS A 482 -33.03 27.84 -4.27
N PRO A 483 -32.80 28.94 -5.02
CA PRO A 483 -33.00 30.31 -4.54
C PRO A 483 -34.36 30.60 -3.91
N GLN A 484 -35.42 29.94 -4.39
CA GLN A 484 -36.80 30.02 -3.90
C GLN A 484 -37.18 28.92 -2.88
N GLY A 485 -36.23 28.07 -2.49
CA GLY A 485 -36.40 27.01 -1.51
C GLY A 485 -36.20 27.47 -0.07
N ARG A 486 -36.45 26.57 0.88
CA ARG A 486 -36.36 26.84 2.34
C ARG A 486 -35.05 27.51 2.77
N TRP A 487 -33.92 27.10 2.22
CA TRP A 487 -32.60 27.66 2.57
C TRP A 487 -32.10 28.69 1.54
N GLY A 488 -32.52 28.62 0.28
CA GLY A 488 -32.08 29.54 -0.78
C GLY A 488 -30.74 29.20 -1.44
N PHE A 489 -29.95 28.30 -0.84
CA PHE A 489 -28.61 27.89 -1.30
C PHE A 489 -28.25 26.50 -0.74
N PRO A 490 -27.15 25.87 -1.19
CA PRO A 490 -26.64 24.63 -0.62
C PRO A 490 -26.17 24.78 0.83
N TYR A 491 -27.05 24.44 1.76
CA TYR A 491 -26.85 24.53 3.20
C TYR A 491 -26.17 23.26 3.73
N THR A 492 -24.92 23.36 4.20
CA THR A 492 -24.08 22.19 4.54
C THR A 492 -23.14 22.45 5.71
N TYR A 493 -23.01 21.49 6.63
CA TYR A 493 -21.99 21.48 7.68
C TYR A 493 -20.63 21.08 7.10
N LEU A 494 -19.61 21.95 7.29
CA LEU A 494 -18.23 21.80 6.80
C LEU A 494 -18.09 21.38 5.33
N GLY A 495 -19.13 21.50 4.48
CA GLY A 495 -19.17 20.93 3.13
C GLY A 495 -19.09 19.40 3.05
N VAL A 496 -19.55 18.68 4.08
CA VAL A 496 -19.54 17.19 4.14
C VAL A 496 -20.92 16.56 4.29
N ALA A 497 -21.84 17.21 5.00
CA ALA A 497 -23.19 16.71 5.29
C ALA A 497 -24.17 17.90 5.45
N THR A 498 -25.46 17.62 5.70
CA THR A 498 -26.49 18.65 5.95
C THR A 498 -27.45 18.16 7.05
N PRO A 499 -27.89 19.02 8.00
CA PRO A 499 -28.69 18.60 9.14
C PRO A 499 -30.08 18.13 8.67
N GLY A 500 -30.66 17.18 9.41
CA GLY A 500 -31.93 16.55 9.03
C GLY A 500 -31.85 15.53 7.88
N PHE A 501 -30.66 15.28 7.30
CA PHE A 501 -30.41 14.24 6.29
C PHE A 501 -29.38 13.23 6.80
N PRO A 502 -29.78 12.24 7.62
CA PRO A 502 -28.83 11.35 8.27
C PRO A 502 -28.09 10.49 7.25
N ASN A 503 -26.84 10.14 7.55
CA ASN A 503 -26.00 9.24 6.75
C ASN A 503 -25.74 9.67 5.29
N LEU A 504 -26.10 10.90 4.92
CA LEU A 504 -25.87 11.49 3.59
C LEU A 504 -24.60 12.34 3.58
N PHE A 505 -23.69 12.04 2.66
CA PHE A 505 -22.40 12.73 2.52
C PHE A 505 -22.18 13.32 1.12
N PHE A 506 -21.51 14.47 1.06
CA PHE A 506 -21.22 15.19 -0.19
C PHE A 506 -19.73 15.14 -0.52
N LEU A 507 -19.36 14.43 -1.59
CA LEU A 507 -17.97 14.33 -2.06
C LEU A 507 -17.74 15.25 -3.27
N ALA A 508 -16.85 16.23 -3.10
CA ALA A 508 -16.64 17.32 -4.06
C ALA A 508 -17.92 18.16 -4.36
N GLY A 509 -18.88 18.19 -3.42
CA GLY A 509 -20.08 19.02 -3.48
C GLY A 509 -19.84 20.49 -3.05
N PRO A 510 -20.85 21.15 -2.45
CA PRO A 510 -20.73 22.48 -1.84
C PRO A 510 -19.65 22.55 -0.77
N HIS A 511 -18.99 23.71 -0.65
CA HIS A 511 -17.88 24.00 0.26
C HIS A 511 -16.71 22.96 0.26
N ALA A 512 -16.62 22.09 -0.74
CA ALA A 512 -15.79 20.87 -0.64
C ALA A 512 -14.35 21.00 -1.18
N THR A 513 -13.92 22.17 -1.66
CA THR A 513 -12.52 22.42 -2.06
C THR A 513 -12.17 23.90 -1.85
N GLY A 514 -10.96 24.20 -1.40
CA GLY A 514 -10.45 25.57 -1.36
C GLY A 514 -10.24 26.18 -2.77
N PRO A 515 -10.05 27.51 -2.86
CA PRO A 515 -9.62 28.17 -4.09
C PRO A 515 -8.12 27.96 -4.39
N SER A 516 -7.34 27.48 -3.43
CA SER A 516 -5.97 26.96 -3.61
C SER A 516 -5.92 25.42 -3.48
N GLY A 517 -4.76 24.81 -3.68
CA GLY A 517 -4.56 23.35 -3.62
C GLY A 517 -5.10 22.59 -4.85
N THR A 518 -5.22 21.25 -4.71
CA THR A 518 -5.53 20.34 -5.82
C THR A 518 -6.80 19.51 -5.55
N VAL A 519 -7.65 19.32 -6.58
CA VAL A 519 -8.92 18.57 -6.45
C VAL A 519 -8.73 17.12 -6.01
N PRO A 520 -7.74 16.35 -6.54
CA PRO A 520 -7.52 14.97 -6.09
C PRO A 520 -7.23 14.88 -4.59
N GLN A 521 -6.36 15.74 -4.05
CA GLN A 521 -6.05 15.74 -2.62
C GLN A 521 -7.28 16.11 -1.77
N GLY A 522 -8.08 17.09 -2.20
CA GLY A 522 -9.30 17.47 -1.49
C GLY A 522 -10.34 16.33 -1.39
N VAL A 523 -10.44 15.53 -2.47
CA VAL A 523 -11.25 14.29 -2.51
C VAL A 523 -10.69 13.24 -1.55
N GLU A 524 -9.38 12.96 -1.60
CA GLU A 524 -8.72 11.97 -0.75
C GLU A 524 -8.84 12.29 0.75
N THR A 525 -8.67 13.56 1.14
CA THR A 525 -8.88 14.02 2.53
C THR A 525 -10.33 13.87 2.97
N SER A 526 -11.30 14.19 2.11
CA SER A 526 -12.73 14.02 2.43
C SER A 526 -13.10 12.55 2.63
N LEU A 527 -12.55 11.65 1.81
CA LEU A 527 -12.71 10.21 1.98
C LEU A 527 -12.04 9.67 3.25
N ALA A 528 -10.91 10.25 3.68
CA ALA A 528 -10.28 9.91 4.95
C ALA A 528 -11.15 10.32 6.16
N TYR A 529 -11.84 11.47 6.08
CA TYR A 529 -12.84 11.89 7.06
C TYR A 529 -14.04 10.93 7.07
N PHE A 530 -14.65 10.63 5.91
CA PHE A 530 -15.78 9.71 5.83
C PHE A 530 -15.44 8.32 6.38
N ALA A 531 -14.22 7.81 6.11
CA ALA A 531 -13.78 6.55 6.67
C ALA A 531 -13.70 6.55 8.21
N LYS A 532 -13.37 7.69 8.85
CA LYS A 532 -13.43 7.83 10.33
C LYS A 532 -14.86 7.75 10.83
N VAL A 533 -15.77 8.47 10.17
CA VAL A 533 -17.21 8.45 10.48
C VAL A 533 -17.79 7.03 10.35
N PHE A 534 -17.51 6.35 9.24
CA PHE A 534 -17.94 4.98 8.98
C PHE A 534 -17.39 3.97 9.98
N ARG A 535 -16.09 4.06 10.36
CA ARG A 535 -15.55 3.19 11.41
C ARG A 535 -16.26 3.41 12.74
N LYS A 536 -16.45 4.66 13.18
CA LYS A 536 -17.20 4.98 14.41
C LYS A 536 -18.62 4.40 14.36
N ALA A 537 -19.32 4.53 13.22
CA ALA A 537 -20.66 4.00 13.08
C ALA A 537 -20.71 2.46 13.08
N SER A 538 -19.71 1.81 12.48
CA SER A 538 -19.61 0.35 12.43
C SER A 538 -19.32 -0.30 13.79
N THR A 539 -18.55 0.35 14.66
CA THR A 539 -18.18 -0.21 15.98
C THR A 539 -19.14 0.20 17.09
N GLN A 540 -19.59 1.46 17.13
CA GLN A 540 -20.33 2.03 18.25
C GLN A 540 -21.86 1.84 18.17
N GLY A 541 -22.35 0.99 17.27
CA GLY A 541 -23.78 0.68 17.13
C GLY A 541 -24.63 1.89 16.73
N ILE A 542 -24.08 2.78 15.91
CA ILE A 542 -24.79 3.96 15.39
C ILE A 542 -25.44 3.57 14.07
N LYS A 543 -26.77 3.71 14.00
CA LYS A 543 -27.55 3.43 12.79
C LYS A 543 -27.82 4.67 11.95
N ALA A 544 -27.94 5.84 12.57
CA ALA A 544 -28.08 7.11 11.87
C ALA A 544 -27.25 8.22 12.54
N MET A 545 -26.68 9.12 11.74
CA MET A 545 -26.07 10.35 12.25
C MET A 545 -26.16 11.51 11.25
N ALA A 546 -26.35 12.72 11.77
CA ALA A 546 -26.39 13.97 11.04
C ALA A 546 -25.62 15.05 11.83
N PRO A 547 -25.08 16.09 11.19
CA PRO A 547 -24.62 17.27 11.92
C PRO A 547 -25.81 17.95 12.61
N SER A 548 -25.57 18.61 13.74
CA SER A 548 -26.60 19.42 14.39
C SER A 548 -26.92 20.67 13.56
N GLN A 549 -28.13 21.21 13.75
CA GLN A 549 -28.55 22.46 13.12
C GLN A 549 -27.64 23.63 13.56
N GLU A 550 -27.38 23.75 14.87
CA GLU A 550 -26.51 24.77 15.47
C GLU A 550 -25.09 24.80 14.87
N ALA A 551 -24.39 23.66 14.83
CA ALA A 551 -23.05 23.60 14.26
C ALA A 551 -23.03 23.85 12.73
N THR A 552 -24.16 23.66 12.05
CA THR A 552 -24.31 24.01 10.63
C THR A 552 -24.53 25.51 10.45
N ASP A 553 -25.34 26.14 11.30
CA ASP A 553 -25.58 27.58 11.30
C ASP A 553 -24.30 28.36 11.62
N ASP A 554 -23.54 27.95 12.65
CA ASP A 554 -22.23 28.53 12.99
C ASP A 554 -21.22 28.46 11.83
N PHE A 555 -21.20 27.34 11.10
CA PHE A 555 -20.33 27.21 9.92
C PHE A 555 -20.78 28.11 8.76
N VAL A 556 -22.10 28.33 8.60
CA VAL A 556 -22.63 29.25 7.59
C VAL A 556 -22.37 30.71 7.96
N ASP A 557 -22.49 31.08 9.25
CA ASP A 557 -22.11 32.40 9.73
C ASP A 557 -20.61 32.67 9.52
N TYR A 558 -19.76 31.67 9.81
CA TYR A 558 -18.32 31.75 9.46
C TYR A 558 -18.08 31.94 7.96
N CYS A 559 -18.86 31.28 7.09
CA CYS A 559 -18.80 31.50 5.64
C CYS A 559 -19.18 32.94 5.27
N ASP A 560 -20.28 33.45 5.82
CA ASP A 560 -20.79 34.79 5.55
C ASP A 560 -19.87 35.89 6.10
N ALA A 561 -19.16 35.65 7.21
CA ALA A 561 -18.11 36.52 7.71
C ALA A 561 -16.83 36.47 6.84
N PHE A 562 -16.45 35.28 6.36
CA PHE A 562 -15.22 35.09 5.59
C PHE A 562 -15.31 35.61 4.15
N PHE A 563 -16.35 35.24 3.37
CA PHE A 563 -16.36 35.48 1.93
C PHE A 563 -16.37 36.97 1.49
N PRO A 564 -16.96 37.94 2.22
CA PRO A 564 -16.83 39.37 1.91
C PRO A 564 -15.37 39.88 1.90
N THR A 565 -14.48 39.24 2.67
CA THR A 565 -13.04 39.55 2.69
C THR A 565 -12.30 39.11 1.41
N THR A 566 -12.98 38.37 0.52
CA THR A 566 -12.42 37.84 -0.72
C THR A 566 -12.93 38.58 -1.96
N VAL A 567 -12.19 38.49 -3.07
CA VAL A 567 -12.65 39.00 -4.38
C VAL A 567 -13.78 38.16 -4.99
N LEU A 568 -14.10 36.99 -4.45
CA LEU A 568 -15.16 36.10 -4.95
C LEU A 568 -16.56 36.74 -4.90
N THR A 569 -16.72 37.78 -4.08
CA THR A 569 -17.96 38.54 -3.90
C THR A 569 -18.10 39.76 -4.83
N ASP A 570 -17.18 39.99 -5.78
CA ASP A 570 -17.15 41.14 -6.71
C ASP A 570 -18.21 41.11 -7.83
N LYS A 571 -19.47 40.81 -7.48
CA LYS A 571 -20.64 40.78 -8.39
C LYS A 571 -20.39 40.03 -9.71
N CYS A 572 -19.52 39.01 -9.70
CA CYS A 572 -19.28 38.17 -10.85
C CYS A 572 -20.22 36.95 -10.83
N SER A 573 -20.76 36.58 -11.99
CA SER A 573 -21.53 35.34 -12.18
C SER A 573 -20.57 34.15 -12.23
N SER A 574 -20.59 33.28 -11.21
CA SER A 574 -19.65 32.17 -11.05
C SER A 574 -20.36 30.90 -10.60
N TRP A 575 -19.82 29.72 -10.91
CA TRP A 575 -20.30 28.47 -10.28
C TRP A 575 -20.10 28.48 -8.75
N ASN A 576 -19.27 29.39 -8.23
CA ASN A 576 -19.10 29.63 -6.80
C ASN A 576 -20.37 30.16 -6.11
N ASN A 577 -21.25 30.87 -6.84
CA ASN A 577 -22.45 31.56 -6.34
C ASN A 577 -23.71 31.26 -7.18
N GLY A 578 -23.82 30.03 -7.67
CA GLY A 578 -24.97 29.57 -8.45
C GLY A 578 -25.10 30.16 -9.85
N GLY A 579 -24.15 31.00 -10.27
CA GLY A 579 -24.21 31.79 -11.49
C GLY A 579 -24.86 33.16 -11.29
N LEU A 580 -25.20 33.55 -10.06
CA LEU A 580 -25.92 34.78 -9.74
C LEU A 580 -24.99 35.82 -9.07
N PRO A 581 -24.69 36.96 -9.73
CA PRO A 581 -23.91 38.06 -9.16
C PRO A 581 -24.35 38.48 -7.75
N GLY A 582 -23.42 38.45 -6.80
CA GLY A 582 -23.63 38.93 -5.43
C GLY A 582 -24.35 37.95 -4.48
N GLN A 583 -24.67 36.73 -4.93
CA GLN A 583 -25.19 35.68 -4.04
C GLN A 583 -24.09 35.05 -3.17
N ARG A 584 -24.51 34.34 -2.10
CA ARG A 584 -23.62 33.59 -1.19
C ARG A 584 -22.65 32.70 -1.96
N ILE A 585 -21.41 32.61 -1.47
CA ILE A 585 -20.40 31.70 -2.03
C ILE A 585 -20.58 30.33 -1.38
N HIS A 586 -21.01 29.33 -2.17
CA HIS A 586 -21.25 27.96 -1.71
C HIS A 586 -20.42 26.91 -2.47
N GLY A 587 -19.75 27.28 -3.56
CA GLY A 587 -18.93 26.34 -4.36
C GLY A 587 -17.54 26.05 -3.79
N LEU A 588 -17.01 26.92 -2.92
CA LEU A 588 -15.65 26.85 -2.40
C LEU A 588 -15.66 26.78 -0.87
N TRP A 589 -14.58 26.23 -0.30
CA TRP A 589 -14.33 26.26 1.14
C TRP A 589 -13.99 27.70 1.61
N PRO A 590 -14.46 28.15 2.79
CA PRO A 590 -14.10 29.44 3.39
C PRO A 590 -12.65 29.40 3.95
N GLY A 591 -11.66 29.39 3.05
CA GLY A 591 -10.25 29.37 3.41
C GLY A 591 -9.37 28.64 2.38
N SER A 592 -8.09 28.45 2.70
CA SER A 592 -7.14 27.74 1.82
C SER A 592 -7.35 26.21 1.85
N ALA A 593 -6.77 25.49 0.89
CA ALA A 593 -6.74 24.01 0.95
C ALA A 593 -6.00 23.47 2.19
N ALA A 594 -5.05 24.21 2.75
CA ALA A 594 -4.41 23.86 4.02
C ALA A 594 -5.37 24.03 5.20
N HIS A 595 -6.14 25.12 5.24
CA HIS A 595 -7.19 25.33 6.24
C HIS A 595 -8.22 24.20 6.20
N PHE A 596 -8.74 23.91 5.01
CA PHE A 596 -9.62 22.77 4.72
C PHE A 596 -9.07 21.43 5.20
N THR A 597 -7.79 21.15 4.89
CA THR A 597 -7.16 19.85 5.20
C THR A 597 -6.98 19.65 6.70
N ILE A 598 -6.71 20.73 7.44
CA ILE A 598 -6.63 20.71 8.92
C ILE A 598 -8.03 20.57 9.52
N ALA A 599 -9.00 21.37 9.07
CA ALA A 599 -10.38 21.34 9.56
C ALA A 599 -11.07 19.98 9.34
N ARG A 600 -10.73 19.27 8.24
CA ARG A 600 -11.21 17.92 7.94
C ARG A 600 -10.25 16.80 8.38
N ARG A 601 -9.24 17.09 9.21
CA ARG A 601 -8.30 16.05 9.69
C ARG A 601 -8.98 15.10 10.67
N GLU A 602 -9.72 15.62 11.62
CA GLU A 602 -10.50 14.87 12.62
C GLU A 602 -11.96 15.33 12.61
N PRO A 603 -12.95 14.42 12.64
CA PRO A 603 -14.34 14.80 12.88
C PRO A 603 -14.53 15.36 14.29
N ARG A 604 -15.19 16.52 14.40
CA ARG A 604 -15.70 17.09 15.64
C ARG A 604 -16.93 16.31 16.08
N TRP A 605 -16.74 15.26 16.88
CA TRP A 605 -17.80 14.30 17.22
C TRP A 605 -18.94 14.89 18.05
N GLU A 606 -18.69 16.02 18.70
CA GLU A 606 -19.66 16.81 19.46
C GLU A 606 -20.67 17.56 18.57
N ASP A 607 -20.31 17.86 17.32
CA ASP A 607 -21.18 18.56 16.36
C ASP A 607 -22.22 17.64 15.68
N TRP A 608 -22.27 16.35 16.06
CA TRP A 608 -23.12 15.33 15.42
C TRP A 608 -24.18 14.77 16.38
N GLU A 609 -25.39 14.62 15.85
CA GLU A 609 -26.49 13.89 16.47
C GLU A 609 -26.43 12.42 16.05
N TYR A 610 -26.75 11.51 16.98
CA TYR A 610 -26.58 10.06 16.79
C TYR A 610 -27.82 9.26 17.21
N GLU A 611 -28.40 8.53 16.28
CA GLU A 611 -29.35 7.45 16.57
C GLU A 611 -28.61 6.10 16.67
N ARG A 612 -28.86 5.37 17.76
CA ARG A 612 -28.21 4.09 18.07
C ARG A 612 -29.14 2.90 17.85
N GLU A 613 -28.55 1.73 17.65
CA GLU A 613 -29.23 0.43 17.66
C GLU A 613 -29.89 0.18 19.02
N ASP A 614 -29.12 0.36 20.11
CA ASP A 614 -29.62 0.33 21.48
C ASP A 614 -29.97 1.76 21.96
N LYS A 615 -31.26 1.96 22.31
CA LYS A 615 -31.77 3.22 22.86
C LYS A 615 -31.78 3.27 24.39
N SER A 616 -31.57 2.14 25.06
CA SER A 616 -31.54 2.03 26.52
C SER A 616 -30.21 2.47 27.11
N ASN A 617 -29.08 2.20 26.44
CA ASN A 617 -27.75 2.58 26.91
C ASN A 617 -26.79 2.94 25.77
N ARG A 618 -26.22 4.15 25.82
CA ARG A 618 -25.22 4.64 24.85
C ARG A 618 -23.93 3.84 24.82
N PHE A 619 -23.64 3.06 25.87
CA PHE A 619 -22.46 2.22 26.02
C PHE A 619 -22.71 0.74 25.68
N ALA A 620 -23.91 0.38 25.17
CA ALA A 620 -24.23 -1.01 24.83
C ALA A 620 -23.25 -1.66 23.83
N TYR A 621 -22.54 -0.86 23.03
CA TYR A 621 -21.52 -1.33 22.12
C TYR A 621 -20.25 -1.86 22.81
N PHE A 622 -20.03 -1.58 24.11
CA PHE A 622 -18.97 -2.22 24.91
C PHE A 622 -19.16 -3.74 25.01
N GLY A 623 -20.40 -4.23 24.83
CA GLY A 623 -20.69 -5.65 24.85
C GLY A 623 -20.44 -6.29 26.22
N ASN A 624 -19.99 -7.54 26.20
CA ASN A 624 -19.77 -8.43 27.34
C ASN A 624 -18.60 -8.04 28.27
N GLY A 625 -17.89 -6.94 27.98
CA GLY A 625 -16.70 -6.51 28.72
C GLY A 625 -15.38 -7.09 28.19
N TYR A 626 -15.44 -7.98 27.19
CA TYR A 626 -14.27 -8.56 26.53
C TYR A 626 -14.08 -7.99 25.11
N THR A 627 -12.87 -8.14 24.60
CA THR A 627 -12.51 -8.13 23.17
C THR A 627 -12.57 -9.55 22.60
N GLN A 628 -12.77 -9.69 21.29
CA GLN A 628 -12.54 -10.96 20.60
C GLN A 628 -11.06 -11.36 20.63
N ALA A 629 -10.15 -10.37 20.70
CA ALA A 629 -8.73 -10.59 20.85
C ALA A 629 -8.37 -11.36 22.14
N GLU A 630 -9.04 -11.10 23.25
CA GLU A 630 -8.81 -11.83 24.52
C GLU A 630 -9.21 -13.31 24.44
N LEU A 631 -10.09 -13.68 23.51
CA LEU A 631 -10.51 -15.07 23.28
C LEU A 631 -9.63 -15.82 22.25
N ASP A 632 -8.66 -15.14 21.62
CA ASP A 632 -7.69 -15.72 20.70
C ASP A 632 -6.30 -15.67 21.35
N GLU A 633 -5.90 -16.75 22.03
CA GLU A 633 -4.59 -16.88 22.70
C GLU A 633 -3.38 -16.59 21.79
N SER A 634 -3.57 -16.54 20.47
CA SER A 634 -2.51 -16.17 19.53
C SER A 634 -2.29 -14.66 19.40
N VAL A 635 -3.17 -13.82 19.93
CA VAL A 635 -3.08 -12.35 19.83
C VAL A 635 -2.25 -11.76 20.97
N ASP A 636 -1.23 -10.98 20.63
CA ASP A 636 -0.49 -10.15 21.58
C ASP A 636 -1.34 -8.93 21.96
N LEU A 637 -2.08 -9.06 23.07
CA LEU A 637 -2.83 -7.99 23.72
C LEU A 637 -1.92 -6.85 24.21
N THR A 638 -0.61 -7.07 24.29
CA THR A 638 0.37 -6.13 24.83
C THR A 638 1.27 -5.50 23.76
N SER A 639 0.86 -5.52 22.48
CA SER A 639 1.67 -5.07 21.33
C SER A 639 2.08 -3.58 21.34
N TYR A 640 1.58 -2.80 22.30
CA TYR A 640 2.02 -1.43 22.57
C TYR A 640 3.31 -1.36 23.41
N LEU A 641 3.68 -2.43 24.11
CA LEU A 641 4.96 -2.55 24.82
C LEU A 641 6.09 -2.78 23.81
N LYS A 642 6.82 -1.70 23.51
CA LYS A 642 7.95 -1.67 22.58
C LYS A 642 9.20 -1.19 23.32
N THR A 643 10.39 -1.52 22.82
CA THR A 643 11.62 -1.03 23.46
C THR A 643 11.75 0.50 23.27
N PRO A 644 12.45 1.23 24.15
CA PRO A 644 12.58 2.69 24.04
C PRO A 644 13.13 3.18 22.69
N GLU A 645 13.91 2.36 21.99
CA GLU A 645 14.50 2.65 20.67
C GLU A 645 13.49 2.51 19.52
N GLU A 646 12.43 1.72 19.71
CA GLU A 646 11.32 1.55 18.75
C GLU A 646 10.12 2.46 19.08
N LEU A 647 10.18 3.17 20.21
CA LEU A 647 9.11 4.01 20.74
C LEU A 647 9.21 5.47 20.26
N ASP A 648 8.40 5.84 19.27
CA ASP A 648 8.10 7.26 19.04
C ASP A 648 6.99 7.70 20.00
N LEU A 649 7.33 8.57 20.95
CA LEU A 649 6.38 9.13 21.93
C LEU A 649 5.20 9.86 21.28
N ARG A 650 5.31 10.28 20.00
CA ARG A 650 4.20 10.89 19.24
C ARG A 650 3.21 9.88 18.68
N ASN A 651 3.55 8.60 18.67
CA ASN A 651 2.69 7.51 18.16
C ASN A 651 2.22 6.56 19.28
N LEU A 652 2.73 6.74 20.50
CA LEU A 652 2.39 5.93 21.67
C LEU A 652 0.89 6.09 21.99
N HIS A 653 0.12 5.00 21.85
CA HIS A 653 -1.33 4.94 21.96
C HIS A 653 -2.14 5.78 20.94
N GLU A 654 -1.50 6.43 19.94
CA GLU A 654 -2.19 7.25 18.92
C GLU A 654 -2.43 6.55 17.58
N LEU A 655 -1.85 5.36 17.35
CA LEU A 655 -2.00 4.57 16.11
C LEU A 655 -3.37 3.89 15.99
N TRP A 656 -4.39 4.66 15.62
CA TRP A 656 -5.80 4.24 15.46
C TRP A 656 -6.08 3.22 14.32
N TRP A 657 -5.05 2.61 13.72
CA TRP A 657 -5.18 1.61 12.65
C TRP A 657 -4.27 0.37 12.81
N ASP A 658 -3.56 0.21 13.94
CA ASP A 658 -2.91 -1.07 14.27
C ASP A 658 -4.00 -2.10 14.62
N LEU A 659 -4.67 -2.63 13.59
CA LEU A 659 -5.45 -3.87 13.73
C LEU A 659 -4.45 -4.99 14.06
N PRO A 660 -4.71 -5.80 15.11
CA PRO A 660 -3.86 -6.94 15.41
C PRO A 660 -3.89 -7.89 14.20
N VAL A 661 -2.75 -7.98 13.52
CA VAL A 661 -2.50 -9.03 12.53
C VAL A 661 -2.64 -10.36 13.25
N ARG A 662 -3.57 -11.21 12.81
CA ARG A 662 -3.78 -12.51 13.48
C ARG A 662 -2.47 -13.27 13.44
N TRP A 663 -1.96 -13.73 14.59
CA TRP A 663 -0.60 -14.27 14.66
C TRP A 663 -0.40 -15.41 13.66
N TYR A 664 -1.36 -16.33 13.57
CA TYR A 664 -1.36 -17.45 12.62
C TYR A 664 -1.44 -17.05 11.12
N ARG A 665 -1.64 -15.76 10.80
CA ARG A 665 -1.58 -15.21 9.43
C ARG A 665 -0.43 -14.22 9.22
N SER A 666 0.24 -13.81 10.30
CA SER A 666 1.34 -12.86 10.26
C SER A 666 2.49 -13.33 9.38
N THR A 667 3.24 -12.36 8.85
CA THR A 667 4.54 -12.59 8.21
C THR A 667 5.44 -13.50 9.07
N PHE A 668 5.53 -13.23 10.38
CA PHE A 668 6.39 -13.97 11.30
C PHE A 668 6.01 -15.44 11.40
N PHE A 669 4.74 -15.76 11.66
CA PHE A 669 4.27 -17.15 11.72
C PHE A 669 4.55 -17.91 10.42
N ASN A 670 4.28 -17.30 9.26
CA ASN A 670 4.52 -17.97 7.98
C ASN A 670 6.01 -18.23 7.72
N ILE A 671 6.90 -17.31 8.12
CA ILE A 671 8.36 -17.54 8.07
C ILE A 671 8.81 -18.58 9.10
N THR A 672 8.16 -18.67 10.27
CA THR A 672 8.41 -19.75 11.24
C THR A 672 8.00 -21.12 10.70
N ILE A 673 6.82 -21.25 10.09
CA ILE A 673 6.39 -22.49 9.44
C ILE A 673 7.32 -22.86 8.28
N LEU A 674 7.75 -21.88 7.47
CA LEU A 674 8.77 -22.09 6.44
C LEU A 674 10.09 -22.58 7.04
N GLY A 675 10.52 -21.98 8.15
CA GLY A 675 11.67 -22.41 8.94
C GLY A 675 11.53 -23.85 9.41
N LEU A 676 10.40 -24.25 9.99
CA LEU A 676 10.17 -25.62 10.45
C LEU A 676 10.14 -26.64 9.28
N CYS A 677 9.65 -26.25 8.09
CA CYS A 677 9.81 -27.04 6.86
C CYS A 677 11.31 -27.18 6.49
N ASN A 678 12.07 -26.09 6.56
CA ASN A 678 13.51 -26.06 6.30
C ASN A 678 14.30 -26.93 7.30
N PHE A 679 13.93 -26.91 8.58
CA PHE A 679 14.49 -27.81 9.60
C PHE A 679 14.20 -29.27 9.28
N SER A 680 12.91 -29.62 9.14
CA SER A 680 12.45 -31.01 9.00
C SER A 680 12.97 -31.68 7.73
N ALA A 681 13.05 -30.98 6.59
CA ALA A 681 13.51 -31.54 5.33
C ALA A 681 15.04 -31.33 5.09
N PRO A 682 15.52 -30.22 4.50
CA PRO A 682 16.95 -30.06 4.19
C PRO A 682 17.84 -29.84 5.43
N GLY A 683 17.33 -29.38 6.57
CA GLY A 683 18.07 -29.25 7.82
C GLY A 683 18.50 -30.61 8.36
N ILE A 684 17.57 -31.58 8.45
CA ILE A 684 17.88 -32.97 8.79
C ILE A 684 18.77 -33.64 7.72
N TRP A 685 18.60 -33.30 6.44
CA TRP A 685 19.52 -33.75 5.38
C TRP A 685 20.95 -33.21 5.60
N GLY A 686 21.09 -31.94 6.00
CA GLY A 686 22.36 -31.34 6.41
C GLY A 686 22.94 -32.05 7.63
N ALA A 687 22.12 -32.33 8.64
CA ALA A 687 22.51 -33.08 9.83
C ALA A 687 23.14 -34.44 9.48
N MET A 688 22.53 -35.20 8.58
CA MET A 688 23.06 -36.48 8.11
C MET A 688 24.41 -36.34 7.39
N ASN A 689 24.56 -35.35 6.52
CA ASN A 689 25.82 -35.11 5.81
C ASN A 689 26.94 -34.67 6.77
N SER A 690 26.64 -33.83 7.77
CA SER A 690 27.58 -33.38 8.81
C SER A 690 28.13 -34.49 9.72
N LEU A 691 27.54 -35.69 9.70
CA LEU A 691 28.09 -36.87 10.39
C LEU A 691 29.33 -37.47 9.68
N GLY A 692 29.66 -36.98 8.47
CA GLY A 692 30.73 -37.48 7.61
C GLY A 692 30.24 -38.61 6.72
N ALA A 693 30.10 -38.34 5.41
CA ALA A 693 29.60 -39.29 4.42
C ALA A 693 28.30 -39.99 4.84
N GLY A 694 27.32 -39.24 5.35
CA GLY A 694 26.04 -39.81 5.79
C GLY A 694 26.15 -40.82 6.93
N GLY A 695 27.29 -40.88 7.65
CA GLY A 695 27.58 -41.88 8.68
C GLY A 695 27.94 -43.29 8.15
N ALA A 696 28.23 -43.43 6.86
CA ALA A 696 28.60 -44.69 6.19
C ALA A 696 30.12 -44.95 6.16
N GLN A 697 30.54 -46.15 5.74
CA GLN A 697 31.97 -46.52 5.61
C GLN A 697 32.64 -45.98 4.33
N SER A 698 31.89 -45.68 3.26
CA SER A 698 32.44 -45.24 1.97
C SER A 698 31.97 -43.83 1.60
N PRO A 699 32.84 -42.81 1.63
CA PRO A 699 32.53 -41.46 1.15
C PRO A 699 32.15 -41.40 -0.33
N HIS A 700 32.65 -42.32 -1.15
CA HIS A 700 32.41 -42.32 -2.59
C HIS A 700 30.94 -42.61 -2.93
N LEU A 701 30.30 -43.55 -2.23
CA LEU A 701 28.90 -43.93 -2.47
C LEU A 701 27.95 -42.77 -2.14
N VAL A 702 28.17 -42.09 -1.01
CA VAL A 702 27.34 -40.94 -0.59
C VAL A 702 27.63 -39.69 -1.42
N ASN A 703 28.86 -39.46 -1.88
CA ASN A 703 29.16 -38.38 -2.83
C ASN A 703 28.53 -38.60 -4.21
N ALA A 704 28.54 -39.84 -4.71
CA ALA A 704 27.83 -40.18 -5.94
C ALA A 704 26.31 -39.98 -5.79
N GLY A 705 25.74 -40.41 -4.66
CA GLY A 705 24.34 -40.15 -4.30
C GLY A 705 24.00 -38.67 -4.23
N ASN A 706 24.81 -37.86 -3.53
CA ASN A 706 24.60 -36.41 -3.44
C ASN A 706 24.75 -35.71 -4.80
N SER A 707 25.75 -36.09 -5.62
CA SER A 707 25.90 -35.56 -6.98
C SER A 707 24.67 -35.87 -7.85
N LEU A 708 24.12 -37.09 -7.76
CA LEU A 708 22.86 -37.48 -8.41
C LEU A 708 21.65 -36.66 -7.89
N THR A 709 21.54 -36.46 -6.58
CA THR A 709 20.52 -35.58 -5.97
C THR A 709 20.58 -34.20 -6.60
N PHE A 710 21.75 -33.57 -6.65
CA PHE A 710 21.91 -32.23 -7.19
C PHE A 710 21.68 -32.14 -8.71
N CYS A 711 22.10 -33.13 -9.51
CA CYS A 711 21.75 -33.20 -10.94
C CYS A 711 20.23 -33.18 -11.17
N LEU A 712 19.47 -33.90 -10.36
CA LEU A 712 18.00 -33.91 -10.44
C LEU A 712 17.36 -32.66 -9.83
N MET A 713 18.03 -31.98 -8.89
CA MET A 713 17.64 -30.65 -8.42
C MET A 713 17.75 -29.59 -9.53
N VAL A 714 18.78 -29.63 -10.39
CA VAL A 714 18.89 -28.71 -11.54
C VAL A 714 17.63 -28.81 -12.43
N VAL A 715 17.25 -30.04 -12.79
CA VAL A 715 16.09 -30.31 -13.66
C VAL A 715 14.79 -29.89 -12.97
N SER A 716 14.56 -30.35 -11.74
CA SER A 716 13.33 -30.04 -11.02
C SER A 716 13.18 -28.54 -10.74
N CYS A 717 14.22 -27.83 -10.26
CA CYS A 717 14.23 -26.37 -10.10
C CYS A 717 13.73 -25.63 -11.35
N TYR A 718 14.17 -26.04 -12.54
CA TYR A 718 13.77 -25.42 -13.81
C TYR A 718 12.26 -25.58 -14.10
N PHE A 719 11.67 -26.73 -13.76
CA PHE A 719 10.23 -26.98 -13.92
C PHE A 719 9.37 -26.54 -12.72
N SER A 720 9.97 -26.19 -11.58
CA SER A 720 9.24 -25.80 -10.36
C SER A 720 8.29 -24.62 -10.56
N SER A 721 8.60 -23.67 -11.44
CA SER A 721 7.68 -22.56 -11.80
C SER A 721 6.37 -23.09 -12.40
N VAL A 722 6.44 -24.06 -13.31
CA VAL A 722 5.25 -24.71 -13.90
C VAL A 722 4.42 -25.41 -12.82
N ILE A 723 5.06 -26.05 -11.84
CA ILE A 723 4.37 -26.70 -10.71
C ILE A 723 3.60 -25.67 -9.87
N VAL A 724 4.18 -24.49 -9.60
CA VAL A 724 3.51 -23.38 -8.87
C VAL A 724 2.22 -22.94 -9.55
N LYS A 725 2.13 -22.98 -10.89
CA LYS A 725 0.88 -22.67 -11.60
C LYS A 725 -0.25 -23.65 -11.27
N TYR A 726 0.03 -24.94 -11.14
CA TYR A 726 -0.98 -25.98 -10.97
C TYR A 726 -1.39 -26.22 -9.50
N VAL A 727 -0.43 -26.23 -8.56
CA VAL A 727 -0.71 -26.54 -7.14
C VAL A 727 -0.52 -25.35 -6.19
N GLY A 728 -0.15 -24.17 -6.72
CA GLY A 728 0.18 -22.99 -5.94
C GLY A 728 1.51 -23.11 -5.17
N ILE A 729 2.04 -21.99 -4.70
CA ILE A 729 3.34 -21.96 -4.02
C ILE A 729 3.34 -22.81 -2.72
N LYS A 730 2.23 -22.82 -1.98
CA LYS A 730 2.03 -23.69 -0.80
C LYS A 730 2.07 -25.17 -1.16
N GLY A 731 1.31 -25.60 -2.17
CA GLY A 731 1.30 -27.00 -2.61
C GLY A 731 2.67 -27.44 -3.11
N THR A 732 3.37 -26.54 -3.82
CA THR A 732 4.75 -26.76 -4.29
C THR A 732 5.71 -27.01 -3.12
N LEU A 733 5.66 -26.19 -2.06
CA LEU A 733 6.49 -26.41 -0.86
C LEU A 733 6.20 -27.76 -0.19
N ILE A 734 4.92 -28.11 -0.03
CA ILE A 734 4.50 -29.40 0.58
C ILE A 734 5.03 -30.57 -0.24
N LEU A 735 4.80 -30.59 -1.56
CA LEU A 735 5.32 -31.63 -2.46
C LEU A 735 6.84 -31.76 -2.35
N GLY A 736 7.55 -30.64 -2.23
CA GLY A 736 9.00 -30.60 -2.10
C GLY A 736 9.55 -31.27 -0.83
N THR A 737 8.77 -31.42 0.24
CA THR A 737 9.25 -32.09 1.48
C THR A 737 9.28 -33.62 1.39
N ILE A 738 8.54 -34.24 0.46
CA ILE A 738 8.20 -35.67 0.50
C ILE A 738 9.44 -36.57 0.24
N GLY A 739 10.31 -36.21 -0.70
CA GLY A 739 11.44 -37.04 -1.13
C GLY A 739 12.61 -37.11 -0.15
N TYR A 740 12.61 -36.34 0.94
CA TYR A 740 13.68 -36.35 1.93
C TYR A 740 13.67 -37.61 2.81
N ALA A 741 12.49 -38.03 3.30
CA ALA A 741 12.37 -39.21 4.16
C ALA A 741 12.81 -40.53 3.47
N PRO A 742 12.50 -40.80 2.19
CA PRO A 742 13.06 -41.93 1.43
C PRO A 742 14.59 -41.96 1.40
N TYR A 743 15.27 -40.81 1.36
CA TYR A 743 16.74 -40.75 1.40
C TYR A 743 17.31 -41.12 2.77
N ALA A 744 16.72 -40.65 3.87
CA ALA A 744 17.12 -41.11 5.21
C ALA A 744 16.84 -42.61 5.42
N ALA A 745 15.73 -43.12 4.88
CA ALA A 745 15.42 -44.56 4.86
C ALA A 745 16.47 -45.36 4.08
N ALA A 746 16.94 -44.84 2.94
CA ALA A 746 18.02 -45.46 2.17
C ALA A 746 19.33 -45.54 2.99
N LEU A 747 19.76 -44.44 3.61
CA LEU A 747 20.95 -44.42 4.48
C LEU A 747 20.80 -45.38 5.68
N TYR A 748 19.62 -45.44 6.30
CA TYR A 748 19.30 -46.42 7.34
C TYR A 748 19.49 -47.86 6.86
N THR A 749 18.89 -48.23 5.72
CA THR A 749 19.00 -49.60 5.19
C THR A 749 20.43 -49.97 4.78
N ASN A 750 21.21 -49.02 4.25
CA ASN A 750 22.61 -49.24 3.97
C ASN A 750 23.42 -49.46 5.25
N ASN A 751 23.25 -48.61 6.27
CA ASN A 751 23.95 -48.74 7.56
C ASN A 751 23.64 -50.06 8.30
N ARG A 752 22.39 -50.54 8.18
CA ARG A 752 21.86 -51.72 8.90
C ARG A 752 21.98 -53.05 8.13
N PHE A 753 21.85 -53.04 6.80
CA PHE A 753 21.74 -54.22 5.93
C PHE A 753 22.68 -54.21 4.72
N GLY A 754 23.40 -53.12 4.45
CA GLY A 754 24.33 -53.03 3.31
C GLY A 754 23.67 -52.71 1.95
N THR A 755 22.39 -52.34 1.93
CA THR A 755 21.65 -52.07 0.68
C THR A 755 22.18 -50.81 -0.02
N GLU A 756 22.89 -50.95 -1.15
CA GLU A 756 23.45 -49.80 -1.90
C GLU A 756 22.48 -49.21 -2.93
N TRP A 757 21.73 -50.04 -3.66
CA TRP A 757 20.83 -49.58 -4.74
C TRP A 757 19.78 -48.55 -4.25
N PHE A 758 19.31 -48.71 -3.01
CA PHE A 758 18.30 -47.83 -2.43
C PHE A 758 18.89 -46.43 -2.13
N ILE A 759 20.21 -46.27 -1.93
CA ILE A 759 20.84 -44.94 -1.84
C ILE A 759 20.63 -44.16 -3.13
N TYR A 760 20.86 -44.78 -4.30
CA TYR A 760 20.64 -44.11 -5.57
C TYR A 760 19.17 -43.74 -5.80
N LEU A 761 18.23 -44.66 -5.52
CA LEU A 761 16.79 -44.35 -5.63
C LEU A 761 16.36 -43.24 -4.64
N GLY A 762 16.81 -43.33 -3.39
CA GLY A 762 16.55 -42.31 -2.36
C GLY A 762 17.11 -40.96 -2.73
N SER A 763 18.33 -40.90 -3.26
CA SER A 763 18.94 -39.70 -3.84
C SER A 763 18.15 -39.15 -5.02
N SER A 764 17.63 -40.00 -5.91
CA SER A 764 16.79 -39.54 -7.03
C SER A 764 15.48 -38.92 -6.57
N LEU A 765 14.77 -39.58 -5.65
CA LEU A 765 13.52 -39.06 -5.07
C LEU A 765 13.77 -37.76 -4.29
N CYS A 766 14.85 -37.70 -3.50
CA CYS A 766 15.27 -36.50 -2.80
C CYS A 766 15.64 -35.38 -3.77
N GLY A 767 16.32 -35.66 -4.89
CA GLY A 767 16.75 -34.64 -5.86
C GLY A 767 15.57 -33.96 -6.55
N ILE A 768 14.60 -34.74 -7.02
CA ILE A 768 13.36 -34.22 -7.63
C ILE A 768 12.59 -33.38 -6.61
N SER A 769 12.44 -33.88 -5.39
CA SER A 769 11.69 -33.21 -4.32
C SER A 769 12.38 -31.92 -3.84
N ALA A 770 13.70 -31.96 -3.68
CA ALA A 770 14.49 -30.85 -3.17
C ALA A 770 14.50 -29.64 -4.12
N GLY A 771 14.56 -29.84 -5.45
CA GLY A 771 14.50 -28.70 -6.39
C GLY A 771 13.12 -28.04 -6.45
N ILE A 772 12.06 -28.79 -6.12
CA ILE A 772 10.72 -28.25 -5.90
C ILE A 772 10.66 -27.47 -4.58
N PHE A 773 11.16 -28.07 -3.49
CA PHE A 773 11.20 -27.48 -2.15
C PHE A 773 11.92 -26.15 -2.11
N TRP A 774 13.21 -26.17 -2.48
CA TRP A 774 14.11 -25.04 -2.34
C TRP A 774 13.70 -23.84 -3.20
N MET A 775 13.12 -24.09 -4.38
CA MET A 775 12.57 -23.02 -5.22
C MET A 775 11.39 -22.35 -4.51
N ALA A 776 10.42 -23.15 -4.03
CA ALA A 776 9.24 -22.61 -3.36
C ALA A 776 9.62 -21.87 -2.08
N GLU A 777 10.55 -22.43 -1.30
CA GLU A 777 11.13 -21.83 -0.10
C GLU A 777 11.76 -20.46 -0.40
N ALA A 778 12.65 -20.40 -1.40
CA ALA A 778 13.31 -19.18 -1.82
C ALA A 778 12.32 -18.08 -2.22
N ALA A 779 11.29 -18.43 -3.00
CA ALA A 779 10.26 -17.48 -3.42
C ALA A 779 9.42 -16.97 -2.23
N ILE A 780 9.02 -17.84 -1.31
CA ILE A 780 8.26 -17.47 -0.10
C ILE A 780 9.10 -16.56 0.80
N ALA A 781 10.37 -16.92 1.07
CA ALA A 781 11.28 -16.16 1.93
C ALA A 781 11.56 -14.74 1.41
N ILE A 782 11.56 -14.52 0.10
CA ILE A 782 11.79 -13.20 -0.52
C ILE A 782 10.50 -12.35 -0.60
N ALA A 783 9.33 -12.97 -0.81
CA ALA A 783 8.08 -12.27 -1.12
C ALA A 783 7.13 -12.07 0.07
N TYR A 784 7.07 -13.02 1.02
CA TYR A 784 6.18 -12.90 2.18
C TYR A 784 6.55 -11.69 3.07
N PRO A 785 7.84 -11.42 3.38
CA PRO A 785 8.21 -10.31 4.27
C PRO A 785 8.01 -8.91 3.70
N GLU A 786 7.78 -7.96 4.60
CA GLU A 786 7.77 -6.53 4.29
C GLU A 786 9.17 -6.06 3.82
N PRO A 787 9.30 -5.05 2.93
CA PRO A 787 10.60 -4.68 2.34
C PRO A 787 11.69 -4.30 3.35
N TRP A 788 11.31 -3.78 4.52
CA TRP A 788 12.20 -3.42 5.62
C TRP A 788 12.50 -4.56 6.62
N ASN A 789 11.98 -5.75 6.34
CA ASN A 789 12.06 -6.93 7.20
C ASN A 789 12.54 -8.18 6.42
N LYS A 790 12.97 -8.01 5.16
CA LYS A 790 13.42 -9.10 4.29
C LYS A 790 14.71 -9.70 4.84
N GLY A 791 15.77 -8.92 5.04
CA GLY A 791 17.05 -9.38 5.58
C GLY A 791 16.94 -10.07 6.94
N LYS A 792 16.09 -9.58 7.85
CA LYS A 792 15.82 -10.18 9.16
C LYS A 792 15.08 -11.51 9.02
N ALA A 793 14.01 -11.56 8.24
CA ALA A 793 13.34 -12.82 7.91
C ALA A 793 14.29 -13.81 7.21
N LEU A 794 15.19 -13.30 6.35
CA LEU A 794 16.22 -14.07 5.67
C LEU A 794 17.27 -14.65 6.65
N GLY A 795 17.63 -13.93 7.72
CA GLY A 795 18.46 -14.48 8.81
C GLY A 795 17.71 -15.54 9.64
N TYR A 796 16.47 -15.23 10.00
CA TYR A 796 15.66 -16.04 10.90
C TYR A 796 15.28 -17.41 10.30
N TRP A 797 14.77 -17.47 9.05
CA TRP A 797 14.41 -18.77 8.47
C TRP A 797 15.61 -19.68 8.19
N LEU A 798 16.77 -19.13 7.75
CA LEU A 798 17.99 -19.91 7.55
C LEU A 798 18.56 -20.49 8.85
N THR A 799 18.18 -19.94 10.01
CA THR A 799 18.56 -20.48 11.31
C THR A 799 18.04 -21.91 11.48
N TYR A 800 16.84 -22.20 10.98
CA TYR A 800 16.23 -23.54 11.06
C TYR A 800 16.94 -24.58 10.19
N ARG A 801 17.53 -24.19 9.05
CA ARG A 801 18.42 -25.06 8.26
C ARG A 801 19.62 -25.50 9.10
N LEU A 802 20.31 -24.54 9.70
CA LEU A 802 21.50 -24.79 10.52
C LEU A 802 21.17 -25.49 11.85
N ALA A 803 19.95 -25.34 12.38
CA ALA A 803 19.50 -26.07 13.57
C ALA A 803 19.57 -27.60 13.38
N GLY A 804 19.40 -28.11 12.14
CA GLY A 804 19.64 -29.52 11.83
C GLY A 804 21.11 -29.93 12.01
N GLN A 805 22.06 -29.16 11.47
CA GLN A 805 23.49 -29.36 11.69
C GLN A 805 23.87 -29.29 13.18
N ILE A 806 23.31 -28.32 13.92
CA ILE A 806 23.53 -28.15 15.36
C ILE A 806 23.02 -29.38 16.12
N LEU A 807 21.81 -29.86 15.81
CA LEU A 807 21.23 -31.06 16.41
C LEU A 807 22.06 -32.33 16.11
N GLY A 808 22.45 -32.53 14.85
CA GLY A 808 23.31 -33.65 14.44
C GLY A 808 24.67 -33.61 15.14
N GLY A 809 25.28 -32.43 15.24
CA GLY A 809 26.53 -32.19 15.97
C GLY A 809 26.38 -32.49 17.47
N ALA A 810 25.32 -32.01 18.11
CA ALA A 810 25.04 -32.22 19.53
C ALA A 810 24.82 -33.70 19.88
N ILE A 811 24.00 -34.41 19.09
CA ILE A 811 23.77 -35.87 19.25
C ILE A 811 25.09 -36.63 19.11
N ASN A 812 25.85 -36.33 18.05
CA ASN A 812 27.13 -36.99 17.78
C ASN A 812 28.18 -36.72 18.88
N LEU A 813 28.20 -35.49 19.42
CA LEU A 813 29.09 -35.09 20.51
C LEU A 813 28.72 -35.79 21.81
N GLY A 814 27.43 -35.83 22.18
CA GLY A 814 26.96 -36.52 23.38
C GLY A 814 27.26 -38.03 23.38
N LEU A 815 27.07 -38.69 22.22
CA LEU A 815 27.35 -40.12 22.07
C LEU A 815 28.85 -40.47 22.04
N ASN A 816 29.72 -39.56 21.58
CA ASN A 816 31.15 -39.82 21.38
C ASN A 816 32.08 -39.03 22.33
N ALA A 817 31.57 -38.24 23.28
CA ALA A 817 32.37 -37.44 24.21
C ALA A 817 33.45 -38.25 24.97
N LYS A 818 33.22 -39.55 25.20
CA LYS A 818 34.12 -40.48 25.89
C LYS A 818 34.84 -41.49 24.98
N ARG A 819 34.70 -41.38 23.65
CA ARG A 819 35.37 -42.25 22.66
C ARG A 819 36.40 -41.47 21.84
N ASP A 820 37.56 -42.07 21.65
CA ASP A 820 38.72 -41.52 20.94
C ASP A 820 39.02 -42.24 19.61
N GLN A 821 38.44 -43.42 19.36
CA GLN A 821 38.60 -44.20 18.12
C GLN A 821 37.53 -43.92 17.06
N ALA A 822 37.87 -44.14 15.78
CA ALA A 822 36.98 -43.94 14.64
C ALA A 822 35.89 -45.03 14.52
N GLY A 823 34.66 -44.65 14.15
CA GLY A 823 33.55 -45.58 13.97
C GLY A 823 32.35 -44.98 13.23
N LYS A 824 31.41 -45.84 12.80
CA LYS A 824 30.16 -45.46 12.11
C LYS A 824 29.05 -45.04 13.08
N VAL A 825 28.10 -44.24 12.62
CA VAL A 825 26.95 -43.80 13.42
C VAL A 825 25.93 -44.94 13.57
N THR A 826 25.31 -45.06 14.76
CA THR A 826 24.30 -46.08 15.07
C THR A 826 23.02 -45.90 14.24
N TYR A 827 22.45 -47.00 13.74
CA TYR A 827 21.24 -46.97 12.90
C TYR A 827 20.04 -46.27 13.55
N THR A 828 19.95 -46.24 14.88
CA THR A 828 18.90 -45.56 15.66
C THR A 828 18.79 -44.06 15.36
N VAL A 829 19.90 -43.40 15.01
CA VAL A 829 19.92 -41.96 14.70
C VAL A 829 19.12 -41.69 13.42
N TYR A 830 19.20 -42.56 12.40
CA TYR A 830 18.44 -42.40 11.17
C TYR A 830 16.94 -42.61 11.37
N LEU A 831 16.51 -43.46 12.31
CA LEU A 831 15.08 -43.62 12.62
C LEU A 831 14.47 -42.30 13.14
N ILE A 832 15.21 -41.55 13.96
CA ILE A 832 14.81 -40.23 14.43
C ILE A 832 14.76 -39.24 13.25
N PHE A 833 15.76 -39.25 12.37
CA PHE A 833 15.78 -38.39 11.19
C PHE A 833 14.65 -38.67 10.20
N ILE A 834 14.31 -39.95 9.98
CA ILE A 834 13.14 -40.36 9.17
C ILE A 834 11.86 -39.81 9.79
N ALA A 835 11.66 -39.98 11.10
CA ALA A 835 10.47 -39.48 11.79
C ALA A 835 10.33 -37.94 11.68
N LEU A 836 11.44 -37.20 11.83
CA LEU A 836 11.46 -35.74 11.67
C LEU A 836 11.19 -35.30 10.22
N GLN A 837 11.69 -36.03 9.22
CA GLN A 837 11.44 -35.74 7.80
C GLN A 837 9.98 -36.07 7.40
N CYS A 838 9.39 -37.13 7.94
CA CYS A 838 7.97 -37.47 7.73
C CYS A 838 7.01 -36.39 8.27
N ALA A 839 7.45 -35.55 9.21
CA ALA A 839 6.65 -34.41 9.68
C ALA A 839 6.63 -33.23 8.67
N GLY A 840 7.59 -33.14 7.75
CA GLY A 840 7.74 -32.01 6.81
C GLY A 840 6.46 -31.65 6.02
N PRO A 841 5.79 -32.61 5.37
CA PRO A 841 4.54 -32.35 4.65
C PRO A 841 3.43 -31.80 5.56
N VAL A 842 3.34 -32.32 6.79
CA VAL A 842 2.34 -31.91 7.80
C VAL A 842 2.62 -30.48 8.28
N VAL A 843 3.88 -30.13 8.52
CA VAL A 843 4.28 -28.75 8.85
C VAL A 843 3.94 -27.79 7.71
N GLY A 844 4.20 -28.18 6.46
CA GLY A 844 3.83 -27.40 5.27
C GLY A 844 2.33 -27.13 5.14
N CYS A 845 1.46 -28.00 5.68
CA CYS A 845 0.01 -27.76 5.71
C CYS A 845 -0.39 -26.54 6.56
N PHE A 846 0.41 -26.12 7.54
CA PHE A 846 0.14 -24.93 8.36
C PHE A 846 0.52 -23.60 7.69
N LEU A 847 1.30 -23.62 6.60
CA LEU A 847 1.66 -22.40 5.88
C LEU A 847 0.41 -21.76 5.25
N ASN A 848 0.26 -20.44 5.31
CA ASN A 848 -0.83 -19.76 4.62
C ASN A 848 -0.52 -19.61 3.13
N SER A 849 -1.56 -19.74 2.30
CA SER A 849 -1.50 -19.32 0.89
C SER A 849 -1.25 -17.80 0.82
N PRO A 850 -0.54 -17.28 -0.21
CA PRO A 850 -0.12 -15.86 -0.27
C PRO A 850 -1.24 -14.85 0.02
N ASN A 851 -2.41 -15.04 -0.60
CA ASN A 851 -3.58 -14.17 -0.46
C ASN A 851 -4.18 -14.12 0.97
N LYS A 852 -3.78 -15.03 1.87
CA LYS A 852 -4.20 -15.11 3.28
C LYS A 852 -3.10 -14.61 4.26
N VAL A 853 -1.92 -14.24 3.76
CA VAL A 853 -0.85 -13.66 4.58
C VAL A 853 -1.20 -12.20 4.88
N GLU A 854 -1.16 -11.85 6.15
CA GLU A 854 -1.44 -10.50 6.65
C GLU A 854 -0.11 -9.84 7.04
N ARG A 855 0.30 -8.83 6.26
CA ARG A 855 1.54 -8.07 6.47
C ARG A 855 1.28 -6.82 7.29
N LYS A 856 2.28 -6.38 8.06
CA LYS A 856 2.22 -5.14 8.85
C LYS A 856 2.08 -3.87 7.98
N ASP A 857 2.32 -3.96 6.67
CA ASP A 857 2.15 -2.86 5.72
C ASP A 857 0.77 -2.82 5.02
N GLY A 858 -0.14 -3.72 5.41
CA GLY A 858 -1.50 -3.84 4.85
C GLY A 858 -1.55 -4.34 3.40
N LYS A 859 -0.41 -4.70 2.78
CA LYS A 859 -0.38 -5.26 1.43
C LYS A 859 -0.59 -6.76 1.47
N LYS A 860 -1.33 -7.28 0.49
CA LYS A 860 -1.43 -8.72 0.26
C LYS A 860 -0.17 -9.23 -0.43
N VAL A 861 0.26 -10.43 -0.09
CA VAL A 861 1.32 -11.14 -0.82
C VAL A 861 0.69 -11.80 -2.04
N VAL A 862 1.22 -11.53 -3.24
CA VAL A 862 0.85 -12.25 -4.45
C VAL A 862 2.06 -13.06 -4.93
N LEU A 863 1.83 -14.36 -5.14
CA LEU A 863 2.83 -15.33 -5.57
C LEU A 863 2.10 -16.39 -6.40
N SER A 864 1.82 -16.03 -7.65
CA SER A 864 1.04 -16.84 -8.59
C SER A 864 1.54 -16.62 -10.01
N ILE A 865 1.57 -17.67 -10.81
CA ILE A 865 1.92 -17.62 -12.22
C ILE A 865 0.65 -17.67 -13.07
N ALA A 866 0.35 -16.59 -13.78
CA ALA A 866 -0.83 -16.50 -14.63
C ALA A 866 -0.61 -17.15 -16.01
N LYS A 867 0.57 -16.96 -16.60
CA LYS A 867 0.86 -17.28 -18.01
C LYS A 867 1.10 -18.77 -18.28
N ASN A 868 1.19 -19.15 -19.55
CA ASN A 868 1.25 -20.55 -19.96
C ASN A 868 2.60 -21.23 -19.64
N PRO A 869 2.63 -22.54 -19.33
CA PRO A 869 3.86 -23.26 -18.96
C PRO A 869 5.03 -23.08 -19.94
N SER A 870 4.76 -23.06 -21.24
CA SER A 870 5.78 -22.85 -22.28
C SER A 870 6.38 -21.43 -22.26
N PHE A 871 5.57 -20.42 -21.92
CA PHE A 871 6.05 -19.05 -21.74
C PHE A 871 6.97 -18.95 -20.52
N GLU A 872 6.60 -19.59 -19.41
CA GLU A 872 7.39 -19.58 -18.18
C GLU A 872 8.76 -20.22 -18.34
N LEU A 873 8.84 -21.39 -18.98
CA LEU A 873 10.12 -22.05 -19.23
C LEU A 873 11.01 -21.22 -20.17
N LYS A 874 10.41 -20.54 -21.16
CA LYS A 874 11.12 -19.62 -22.06
C LYS A 874 11.64 -18.38 -21.31
N GLU A 875 10.84 -17.76 -20.45
CA GLU A 875 11.29 -16.59 -19.67
C GLU A 875 12.31 -16.95 -18.59
N THR A 876 12.17 -18.10 -17.91
CA THR A 876 13.22 -18.60 -17.01
C THR A 876 14.53 -18.83 -17.75
N ALA A 877 14.51 -19.40 -18.96
CA ALA A 877 15.70 -19.51 -19.80
C ALA A 877 16.24 -18.14 -20.25
N ARG A 878 15.38 -17.20 -20.63
CA ARG A 878 15.76 -15.83 -21.02
C ARG A 878 16.48 -15.11 -19.87
N LEU A 879 15.95 -15.22 -18.65
CA LEU A 879 16.53 -14.63 -17.44
C LEU A 879 17.91 -15.22 -17.10
N PHE A 880 18.10 -16.53 -17.28
CA PHE A 880 19.42 -17.18 -17.12
C PHE A 880 20.47 -16.59 -18.07
N CYS A 881 20.09 -16.36 -19.33
CA CYS A 881 20.96 -15.77 -20.34
C CYS A 881 21.18 -14.25 -20.19
N THR A 882 20.57 -13.58 -19.21
CA THR A 882 20.81 -12.14 -18.99
C THR A 882 22.24 -11.89 -18.49
N LYS A 883 22.86 -10.81 -18.99
CA LYS A 883 24.20 -10.38 -18.54
C LYS A 883 24.30 -10.22 -17.02
N ARG A 884 23.24 -9.74 -16.35
CA ARG A 884 23.20 -9.59 -14.88
C ARG A 884 23.29 -10.95 -14.16
N PHE A 885 22.56 -11.97 -14.63
CA PHE A 885 22.63 -13.31 -14.02
C PHE A 885 23.92 -14.04 -14.37
N LEU A 886 24.36 -13.99 -15.64
CA LEU A 886 25.61 -14.61 -16.09
C LEU A 886 26.84 -14.11 -15.30
N LEU A 887 26.89 -12.81 -14.98
CA LEU A 887 27.99 -12.21 -14.20
C LEU A 887 28.05 -12.67 -12.73
N ILE A 888 26.97 -13.21 -12.15
CA ILE A 888 26.99 -13.76 -10.78
C ILE A 888 27.16 -15.28 -10.71
N LEU A 889 27.15 -15.99 -11.85
CA LEU A 889 27.28 -17.47 -11.88
C LEU A 889 28.50 -17.99 -11.13
N LEU A 890 29.66 -17.36 -11.27
CA LEU A 890 30.90 -17.76 -10.59
C LEU A 890 30.88 -17.43 -9.09
N TRP A 891 30.10 -16.41 -8.68
CA TRP A 891 29.96 -16.04 -7.27
C TRP A 891 28.98 -16.94 -6.53
N ILE A 892 27.90 -17.34 -7.20
CA ILE A 892 27.06 -18.47 -6.79
C ILE A 892 27.94 -19.73 -6.69
N GLY A 893 28.74 -19.99 -7.73
CA GLY A 893 29.63 -21.14 -7.82
C GLY A 893 30.62 -21.27 -6.68
N GLN A 894 31.48 -20.27 -6.42
CA GLN A 894 32.46 -20.34 -5.32
C GLN A 894 31.78 -20.58 -3.96
N ALA A 895 30.63 -19.95 -3.73
CA ALA A 895 29.90 -20.04 -2.48
C ALA A 895 29.43 -21.48 -2.18
N VAL A 896 28.81 -22.17 -3.15
CA VAL A 896 28.26 -23.52 -2.93
C VAL A 896 29.17 -24.67 -3.36
N PHE A 897 30.13 -24.44 -4.26
CA PHE A 897 31.20 -25.42 -4.53
C PHE A 897 31.97 -25.73 -3.24
N ALA A 898 32.03 -24.77 -2.31
CA ALA A 898 32.65 -24.91 -1.00
C ALA A 898 31.96 -25.95 -0.09
N GLU A 899 30.68 -26.26 -0.34
CA GLU A 899 29.89 -27.14 0.52
C GLU A 899 30.49 -28.55 0.58
N ALA A 900 30.74 -29.19 -0.56
CA ALA A 900 31.38 -30.51 -0.60
C ALA A 900 32.82 -30.47 -0.05
N VAL A 901 33.51 -29.33 -0.24
CA VAL A 901 34.85 -29.08 0.30
C VAL A 901 34.82 -29.22 1.81
N PHE A 902 33.98 -28.50 2.57
CA PHE A 902 34.00 -28.61 4.04
C PHE A 902 33.03 -29.61 4.70
N PHE A 903 31.81 -29.80 4.19
CA PHE A 903 30.83 -30.70 4.80
C PHE A 903 31.11 -32.18 4.54
N THR A 904 31.82 -32.51 3.46
CA THR A 904 32.17 -33.92 3.17
C THR A 904 33.65 -34.20 3.33
N TYR A 905 34.53 -33.41 2.72
CA TYR A 905 35.93 -33.82 2.59
C TYR A 905 36.95 -33.10 3.49
N LEU A 906 36.75 -31.86 3.96
CA LEU A 906 37.41 -31.44 5.22
C LEU A 906 36.81 -32.27 6.36
N ALA A 907 35.51 -32.61 6.34
CA ALA A 907 34.92 -33.57 7.28
C ALA A 907 35.60 -34.96 7.30
N TYR A 908 36.40 -35.31 6.28
CA TYR A 908 37.20 -36.54 6.23
C TYR A 908 38.71 -36.31 6.32
N MET A 909 39.29 -35.35 5.62
CA MET A 909 40.73 -35.07 5.67
C MET A 909 41.11 -34.23 6.89
N VAL A 910 40.39 -33.14 7.17
CA VAL A 910 40.61 -32.35 8.40
C VAL A 910 40.03 -33.08 9.62
N ASN A 911 39.02 -33.92 9.44
CA ASN A 911 38.22 -34.44 10.57
C ASN A 911 38.25 -35.97 10.74
N ALA A 912 38.73 -36.75 9.77
CA ALA A 912 39.05 -38.18 9.96
C ALA A 912 40.54 -38.52 9.75
N VAL A 913 41.34 -37.57 9.22
CA VAL A 913 42.81 -37.63 9.26
C VAL A 913 43.37 -36.62 10.27
N TRP A 914 42.89 -35.35 10.30
CA TRP A 914 43.45 -34.32 11.21
C TRP A 914 42.70 -34.02 12.51
N PHE A 915 41.52 -34.59 12.77
CA PHE A 915 40.84 -34.42 14.06
C PHE A 915 40.25 -35.73 14.60
N SER A 916 40.13 -35.81 15.93
CA SER A 916 39.39 -36.89 16.60
C SER A 916 37.88 -36.80 16.36
N VAL A 917 37.14 -37.90 16.57
CA VAL A 917 35.68 -37.96 16.36
C VAL A 917 34.94 -36.91 17.21
N ARG A 918 35.36 -36.73 18.47
CA ARG A 918 34.82 -35.71 19.39
C ARG A 918 35.13 -34.28 18.95
N ALA A 919 36.32 -34.04 18.39
CA ALA A 919 36.69 -32.74 17.83
C ALA A 919 35.83 -32.34 16.61
N ARG A 920 35.51 -33.27 15.68
CA ARG A 920 34.55 -32.94 14.59
C ARG A 920 33.16 -32.64 15.13
N ALA A 921 32.69 -33.42 16.11
CA ALA A 921 31.35 -33.27 16.64
C ALA A 921 31.19 -31.89 17.32
N LEU A 922 32.21 -31.46 18.07
CA LEU A 922 32.33 -30.09 18.58
C LEU A 922 32.37 -29.06 17.43
N GLY A 923 33.13 -29.32 16.38
CA GLY A 923 33.21 -28.48 15.19
C GLY A 923 31.86 -28.28 14.50
N SER A 924 31.12 -29.36 14.22
CA SER A 924 29.79 -29.31 13.59
C SER A 924 28.78 -28.52 14.43
N PHE A 925 28.80 -28.72 15.75
CA PHE A 925 27.95 -28.03 16.70
C PHE A 925 28.26 -26.52 16.77
N LEU A 926 29.52 -26.17 17.03
CA LEU A 926 29.94 -24.79 17.26
C LEU A 926 29.92 -23.94 15.97
N SER A 927 30.30 -24.51 14.83
CA SER A 927 30.24 -23.83 13.53
C SER A 927 28.81 -23.46 13.13
N GLY A 928 27.84 -24.34 13.40
CA GLY A 928 26.41 -24.05 13.18
C GLY A 928 25.93 -22.85 14.01
N ILE A 929 26.25 -22.82 15.31
CA ILE A 929 25.87 -21.71 16.21
C ILE A 929 26.47 -20.38 15.73
N ILE A 930 27.78 -20.35 15.43
CA ILE A 930 28.46 -19.11 15.03
C ILE A 930 27.96 -18.65 13.66
N ALA A 931 27.69 -19.57 12.72
CA ALA A 931 27.09 -19.26 11.43
C ALA A 931 25.68 -18.65 11.58
N VAL A 932 24.84 -19.19 12.47
CA VAL A 932 23.52 -18.61 12.82
C VAL A 932 23.65 -17.17 13.31
N VAL A 933 24.56 -16.91 14.25
CA VAL A 933 24.79 -15.56 14.81
C VAL A 933 25.24 -14.59 13.71
N CYS A 934 26.28 -14.95 12.94
CA CYS A 934 26.79 -14.10 11.87
C CYS A 934 25.76 -13.85 10.75
N GLY A 935 24.95 -14.86 10.41
CA GLY A 935 23.86 -14.72 9.44
C GLY A 935 22.78 -13.73 9.88
N ASN A 936 22.30 -13.82 11.13
CA ASN A 936 21.30 -12.89 11.66
C ASN A 936 21.84 -11.46 11.81
N LEU A 937 23.13 -11.29 12.14
CA LEU A 937 23.79 -9.98 12.13
C LEU A 937 23.83 -9.37 10.73
N LEU A 938 24.20 -10.14 9.70
CA LEU A 938 24.17 -9.68 8.31
C LEU A 938 22.75 -9.34 7.86
N GLY A 939 21.76 -10.19 8.15
CA GLY A 939 20.36 -9.94 7.83
C GLY A 939 19.83 -8.63 8.44
N THR A 940 20.14 -8.39 9.72
CA THR A 940 19.80 -7.16 10.44
C THR A 940 20.50 -5.93 9.84
N TYR A 941 21.76 -6.06 9.41
CA TYR A 941 22.48 -4.99 8.72
C TYR A 941 21.88 -4.68 7.34
N LEU A 942 21.51 -5.71 6.57
CA LEU A 942 20.93 -5.56 5.24
C LEU A 942 19.55 -4.89 5.26
N ASP A 943 18.78 -5.00 6.34
CA ASP A 943 17.49 -4.31 6.51
C ASP A 943 17.58 -2.90 7.09
N ARG A 944 18.77 -2.44 7.52
CA ARG A 944 18.92 -1.17 8.25
C ARG A 944 18.61 0.05 7.38
N THR A 945 17.36 0.51 7.43
CA THR A 945 16.78 1.60 6.60
C THR A 945 17.51 2.94 6.75
N SER A 946 18.17 3.19 7.90
CA SER A 946 18.98 4.40 8.14
C SER A 946 20.24 4.49 7.26
N ILE A 947 20.60 3.43 6.52
CA ILE A 947 21.77 3.38 5.63
C ILE A 947 21.27 3.16 4.20
N ALA A 948 21.83 3.87 3.21
CA ALA A 948 21.43 3.68 1.81
C ALA A 948 21.71 2.25 1.30
N LEU A 949 20.81 1.71 0.46
CA LEU A 949 20.93 0.36 -0.14
C LEU A 949 22.29 0.14 -0.82
N ARG A 950 22.75 1.13 -1.61
CA ARG A 950 24.06 1.14 -2.27
C ARG A 950 25.23 0.91 -1.32
N THR A 951 25.11 1.41 -0.08
CA THR A 951 26.16 1.32 0.93
C THR A 951 26.12 -0.05 1.57
N ARG A 952 24.94 -0.50 2.03
CA ARG A 952 24.71 -1.83 2.60
C ARG A 952 25.17 -2.96 1.67
N ALA A 953 24.74 -2.94 0.41
CA ALA A 953 25.09 -3.96 -0.58
C ALA A 953 26.61 -4.07 -0.82
N ARG A 954 27.29 -2.91 -0.96
CA ARG A 954 28.73 -2.87 -1.25
C ARG A 954 29.59 -3.20 -0.04
N SER A 955 29.25 -2.70 1.15
CA SER A 955 29.99 -3.02 2.38
C SER A 955 29.87 -4.50 2.73
N SER A 956 28.66 -5.10 2.60
CA SER A 956 28.46 -6.54 2.76
C SER A 956 29.29 -7.35 1.77
N PHE A 957 29.28 -7.01 0.47
CA PHE A 957 30.10 -7.71 -0.52
C PHE A 957 31.60 -7.61 -0.25
N ILE A 958 32.11 -6.41 0.07
CA ILE A 958 33.54 -6.20 0.39
C ILE A 958 33.92 -7.00 1.64
N LEU A 959 33.12 -6.93 2.71
CA LEU A 959 33.37 -7.65 3.96
C LEU A 959 33.41 -9.16 3.74
N ILE A 960 32.41 -9.72 3.04
CA ILE A 960 32.32 -11.15 2.72
C ILE A 960 33.52 -11.57 1.86
N GLY A 961 33.82 -10.83 0.80
CA GLY A 961 34.92 -11.13 -0.13
C GLY A 961 36.28 -11.14 0.56
N VAL A 962 36.61 -10.11 1.34
CA VAL A 962 37.88 -10.00 2.08
C VAL A 962 38.03 -11.10 3.13
N LEU A 963 36.98 -11.36 3.92
CA LEU A 963 37.01 -12.41 4.94
C LEU A 963 37.20 -13.79 4.31
N GLN A 964 36.45 -14.12 3.25
CA GLN A 964 36.64 -15.38 2.53
C GLN A 964 38.05 -15.51 1.94
N GLY A 965 38.62 -14.45 1.36
CA GLY A 965 39.98 -14.47 0.83
C GLY A 965 41.02 -14.83 1.90
N ALA A 966 40.90 -14.21 3.09
CA ALA A 966 41.76 -14.50 4.22
C ALA A 966 41.60 -15.96 4.71
N TRP A 967 40.37 -16.47 4.78
CA TRP A 967 40.09 -17.84 5.22
C TRP A 967 40.54 -18.88 4.18
N TRP A 968 40.32 -18.63 2.89
CA TRP A 968 40.80 -19.50 1.79
C TRP A 968 42.33 -19.54 1.72
N LEU A 969 43.01 -18.41 1.91
CA LEU A 969 44.47 -18.37 2.01
C LEU A 969 44.97 -19.17 3.23
N TRP A 970 44.35 -19.00 4.40
CA TRP A 970 44.71 -19.73 5.62
C TRP A 970 44.55 -21.24 5.45
N ILE A 971 43.40 -21.72 4.96
CA ILE A 971 43.21 -23.17 4.73
C ILE A 971 44.12 -23.70 3.62
N THR A 972 44.41 -22.92 2.57
CA THR A 972 45.37 -23.29 1.51
C THR A 972 46.76 -23.54 2.10
N ILE A 973 47.26 -22.67 2.98
CA ILE A 973 48.53 -22.85 3.68
C ILE A 973 48.50 -24.12 4.54
N LEU A 974 47.44 -24.33 5.33
CA LEU A 974 47.32 -25.49 6.21
C LEU A 974 47.24 -26.81 5.44
N VAL A 975 46.42 -26.89 4.39
CA VAL A 975 46.29 -28.11 3.57
C VAL A 975 47.60 -28.44 2.88
N THR A 976 48.35 -27.43 2.42
CA THR A 976 49.69 -27.62 1.85
C THR A 976 50.69 -28.17 2.88
N GLN A 977 50.68 -27.65 4.11
CA GLN A 977 51.54 -28.13 5.21
C GLN A 977 51.17 -29.55 5.66
N PHE A 978 49.87 -29.80 5.89
CA PHE A 978 49.37 -31.06 6.46
C PHE A 978 49.24 -32.21 5.46
N ARG A 979 49.29 -31.94 4.14
CA ARG A 979 49.44 -32.99 3.10
C ARG A 979 50.65 -33.89 3.37
N ASN A 980 51.74 -33.29 3.83
CA ASN A 980 53.02 -33.97 4.06
C ASN A 980 53.12 -34.56 5.47
N SER A 981 52.69 -33.83 6.50
CA SER A 981 52.85 -34.26 7.90
C SER A 981 51.72 -35.14 8.45
N ARG A 982 50.53 -35.13 7.83
CA ARG A 982 49.35 -35.92 8.23
C ARG A 982 49.12 -35.99 9.76
N PRO A 983 49.07 -34.84 10.47
CA PRO A 983 48.86 -34.83 11.92
C PRO A 983 47.44 -35.31 12.26
N THR A 984 47.21 -35.75 13.50
CA THR A 984 45.86 -35.97 14.05
C THR A 984 45.74 -35.22 15.37
N TYR A 985 45.00 -34.12 15.36
CA TYR A 985 44.76 -33.28 16.54
C TYR A 985 43.53 -33.76 17.32
N ASP A 986 43.65 -33.88 18.63
CA ASP A 986 42.50 -33.85 19.53
C ASP A 986 42.28 -32.42 20.06
N TRP A 987 41.17 -32.14 20.74
CA TRP A 987 40.94 -30.85 21.38
C TRP A 987 41.97 -30.47 22.47
N THR A 988 42.78 -31.44 22.93
CA THR A 988 43.91 -31.23 23.86
C THR A 988 45.26 -31.09 23.14
N SER A 989 45.33 -31.31 21.83
CA SER A 989 46.59 -31.32 21.09
C SER A 989 47.09 -29.90 20.82
N GLU A 990 48.39 -29.69 21.03
CA GLU A 990 49.06 -28.45 20.68
C GLU A 990 48.89 -28.14 19.18
N GLY A 991 48.38 -26.94 18.86
CA GLY A 991 48.06 -26.54 17.49
C GLY A 991 46.61 -26.78 17.04
N PHE A 992 45.77 -27.49 17.81
CA PHE A 992 44.35 -27.72 17.53
C PHE A 992 43.60 -26.46 17.06
N GLY A 993 43.72 -25.37 17.82
CA GLY A 993 43.02 -24.11 17.55
C GLY A 993 43.32 -23.50 16.17
N ARG A 994 44.56 -23.66 15.65
CA ARG A 994 44.98 -23.11 14.34
C ARG A 994 44.26 -23.80 13.17
N ALA A 995 43.98 -25.10 13.29
CA ALA A 995 43.25 -25.86 12.29
C ALA A 995 41.73 -25.84 12.51
N PHE A 996 41.29 -25.69 13.76
CA PHE A 996 39.86 -25.74 14.13
C PHE A 996 39.14 -24.42 13.84
N ALA A 997 39.77 -23.28 14.11
CA ALA A 997 39.18 -21.96 13.90
C ALA A 997 38.84 -21.69 12.42
N VAL A 998 39.72 -22.08 11.48
CA VAL A 998 39.48 -21.86 10.05
C VAL A 998 38.26 -22.65 9.53
N PHE A 999 37.99 -23.85 10.07
CA PHE A 999 36.80 -24.63 9.71
C PHE A 999 35.49 -23.93 10.13
N ILE A 1000 35.46 -23.36 11.33
CA ILE A 1000 34.34 -22.53 11.81
C ILE A 1000 34.14 -21.34 10.87
N PHE A 1001 35.22 -20.62 10.55
CA PHE A 1001 35.16 -19.44 9.71
C PHE A 1001 34.74 -19.74 8.25
N LEU A 1002 35.16 -20.87 7.67
CA LEU A 1002 34.66 -21.30 6.36
C LEU A 1002 33.14 -21.57 6.38
N THR A 1003 32.62 -22.15 7.46
CA THR A 1003 31.16 -22.37 7.65
C THR A 1003 30.40 -21.04 7.80
N VAL A 1004 30.99 -20.06 8.49
CA VAL A 1004 30.47 -18.68 8.53
C VAL A 1004 30.48 -18.05 7.14
N GLY A 1005 31.56 -18.19 6.38
CA GLY A 1005 31.67 -17.68 5.01
C GLY A 1005 30.62 -18.26 4.05
N PHE A 1006 30.31 -19.55 4.18
CA PHE A 1006 29.19 -20.18 3.48
C PHE A 1006 27.86 -19.51 3.83
N GLN A 1007 27.53 -19.41 5.11
CA GLN A 1007 26.25 -18.87 5.56
C GLN A 1007 26.07 -17.39 5.18
N LEU A 1008 27.12 -16.58 5.28
CA LEU A 1008 27.09 -15.17 4.86
C LEU A 1008 26.88 -15.01 3.35
N ASN A 1009 27.56 -15.82 2.52
CA ASN A 1009 27.33 -15.81 1.08
C ASN A 1009 25.93 -16.28 0.73
N TYR A 1010 25.48 -17.37 1.32
CA TYR A 1010 24.16 -17.96 1.04
C TYR A 1010 23.07 -16.91 1.28
N LEU A 1011 23.05 -16.24 2.44
CA LEU A 1011 22.12 -15.15 2.73
C LEU A 1011 22.29 -13.97 1.76
N PHE A 1012 23.53 -13.59 1.42
CA PHE A 1012 23.80 -12.51 0.46
C PHE A 1012 23.35 -12.84 -0.97
N LEU A 1013 23.32 -14.11 -1.38
CA LEU A 1013 22.77 -14.55 -2.67
C LEU A 1013 21.24 -14.34 -2.74
N TYR A 1014 20.49 -14.66 -1.68
CA TYR A 1014 19.06 -14.30 -1.59
C TYR A 1014 18.83 -12.80 -1.68
N PHE A 1015 19.69 -12.00 -1.03
CA PHE A 1015 19.65 -10.55 -1.15
C PHE A 1015 19.95 -10.09 -2.58
N ILE A 1016 20.96 -10.65 -3.26
CA ILE A 1016 21.27 -10.36 -4.67
C ILE A 1016 20.05 -10.63 -5.56
N ILE A 1017 19.47 -11.83 -5.51
CA ILE A 1017 18.35 -12.17 -6.41
C ILE A 1017 17.06 -11.40 -6.07
N GLY A 1018 16.82 -11.11 -4.79
CA GLY A 1018 15.70 -10.28 -4.35
C GLY A 1018 15.80 -8.82 -4.81
N ASN A 1019 17.00 -8.35 -5.19
CA ASN A 1019 17.23 -7.04 -5.81
C ASN A 1019 17.34 -7.11 -7.36
N LEU A 1020 17.44 -8.31 -7.95
CA LEU A 1020 17.41 -8.52 -9.41
C LEU A 1020 15.99 -8.74 -9.95
N ALA A 1021 15.07 -9.26 -9.13
CA ALA A 1021 13.69 -9.54 -9.53
C ALA A 1021 12.83 -8.27 -9.59
N GLU A 1022 12.35 -7.91 -10.77
CA GLU A 1022 11.63 -6.66 -11.02
C GLU A 1022 10.12 -6.77 -10.73
N ASN A 1023 9.58 -8.00 -10.63
CA ASN A 1023 8.19 -8.31 -10.31
C ASN A 1023 8.07 -9.65 -9.53
N GLU A 1024 6.86 -9.95 -9.02
CA GLU A 1024 6.60 -11.14 -8.19
C GLU A 1024 6.72 -12.46 -8.97
N GLU A 1025 6.43 -12.48 -10.28
CA GLU A 1025 6.69 -13.66 -11.13
C GLU A 1025 8.20 -13.91 -11.25
N GLU A 1026 8.98 -12.86 -11.45
CA GLU A 1026 10.45 -12.92 -11.49
C GLU A 1026 11.07 -13.38 -10.17
N VAL A 1027 10.48 -13.09 -9.01
CA VAL A 1027 10.95 -13.67 -7.74
C VAL A 1027 10.94 -15.20 -7.79
N ILE A 1028 9.89 -15.81 -8.38
CA ILE A 1028 9.79 -17.25 -8.58
C ILE A 1028 10.85 -17.74 -9.59
N ARG A 1029 11.01 -17.02 -10.71
CA ARG A 1029 11.98 -17.40 -11.76
C ARG A 1029 13.43 -17.27 -11.28
N TYR A 1030 13.81 -16.18 -10.62
CA TYR A 1030 15.15 -16.02 -10.06
C TYR A 1030 15.42 -16.97 -8.87
N ALA A 1031 14.40 -17.31 -8.06
CA ALA A 1031 14.52 -18.37 -7.06
C ALA A 1031 14.85 -19.73 -7.70
N ALA A 1032 14.14 -20.10 -8.78
CA ALA A 1032 14.42 -21.31 -9.56
C ALA A 1032 15.83 -21.30 -10.16
N LEU A 1033 16.25 -20.17 -10.76
CA LEU A 1033 17.57 -20.03 -11.37
C LEU A 1033 18.71 -20.06 -10.35
N LEU A 1034 18.56 -19.41 -9.20
CA LEU A 1034 19.55 -19.47 -8.12
C LEU A 1034 19.73 -20.91 -7.64
N ARG A 1035 18.63 -21.56 -7.22
CA ARG A 1035 18.68 -22.92 -6.68
C ARG A 1035 19.15 -23.95 -7.71
N GLY A 1036 18.76 -23.80 -8.98
CA GLY A 1036 19.25 -24.63 -10.07
C GLY A 1036 20.74 -24.43 -10.34
N THR A 1037 21.22 -23.18 -10.36
CA THR A 1037 22.64 -22.86 -10.55
C THR A 1037 23.50 -23.37 -9.39
N GLU A 1038 23.03 -23.17 -8.15
CA GLU A 1038 23.69 -23.70 -6.95
C GLU A 1038 23.81 -25.21 -7.03
N SER A 1039 22.71 -25.90 -7.37
CA SER A 1039 22.68 -27.35 -7.55
C SER A 1039 23.67 -27.83 -8.62
N ALA A 1040 23.81 -27.11 -9.75
CA ALA A 1040 24.76 -27.48 -10.78
C ALA A 1040 26.22 -27.44 -10.27
N TRP A 1041 26.59 -26.38 -9.53
CA TRP A 1041 27.92 -26.28 -8.92
C TRP A 1041 28.14 -27.29 -7.79
N GLN A 1042 27.12 -27.60 -7.01
CA GLN A 1042 27.16 -28.65 -5.99
C GLN A 1042 27.35 -30.03 -6.63
N ALA A 1043 26.58 -30.37 -7.68
CA ALA A 1043 26.71 -31.64 -8.41
C ALA A 1043 28.15 -31.87 -8.91
N VAL A 1044 28.76 -30.83 -9.50
CA VAL A 1044 30.16 -30.85 -9.94
C VAL A 1044 31.12 -30.96 -8.75
N SER A 1045 30.91 -30.22 -7.66
CA SER A 1045 31.77 -30.27 -6.47
C SER A 1045 31.77 -31.67 -5.83
N TYR A 1046 30.60 -32.21 -5.48
CA TYR A 1046 30.47 -33.57 -4.93
C TYR A 1046 30.99 -34.64 -5.91
N GLY A 1047 30.80 -34.45 -7.21
CA GLY A 1047 31.27 -35.33 -8.27
C GLY A 1047 32.81 -35.39 -8.36
N ILE A 1048 33.48 -34.25 -8.53
CA ILE A 1048 34.96 -34.21 -8.66
C ILE A 1048 35.62 -34.54 -7.31
N THR A 1049 35.03 -34.15 -6.18
CA THR A 1049 35.50 -34.52 -4.83
C THR A 1049 35.29 -36.02 -4.51
N SER A 1050 34.72 -36.82 -5.40
CA SER A 1050 34.85 -38.29 -5.34
C SER A 1050 36.26 -38.79 -5.72
N VAL A 1051 37.06 -37.98 -6.44
CA VAL A 1051 38.43 -38.29 -6.85
C VAL A 1051 39.42 -37.95 -5.73
N LYS A 1052 40.10 -38.97 -5.18
CA LYS A 1052 40.95 -38.88 -4.00
C LYS A 1052 41.96 -37.72 -4.00
N LEU A 1053 42.72 -37.53 -5.09
CA LEU A 1053 43.74 -36.46 -5.18
C LEU A 1053 43.11 -35.05 -5.20
N PHE A 1054 42.00 -34.88 -5.92
CA PHE A 1054 41.29 -33.60 -5.95
C PHE A 1054 40.68 -33.30 -4.58
N ALA A 1055 40.12 -34.31 -3.94
CA ALA A 1055 39.52 -34.20 -2.62
C ALA A 1055 40.55 -33.87 -1.51
N GLU A 1056 41.76 -34.44 -1.58
CA GLU A 1056 42.83 -34.15 -0.61
C GLU A 1056 43.37 -32.70 -0.69
N VAL A 1057 43.47 -32.09 -1.88
CA VAL A 1057 44.11 -30.77 -2.02
C VAL A 1057 43.47 -29.91 -3.10
N GLY A 1058 43.19 -30.51 -4.26
CA GLY A 1058 42.71 -29.80 -5.46
C GLY A 1058 41.45 -28.97 -5.23
N ALA A 1059 40.50 -29.44 -4.43
CA ALA A 1059 39.21 -28.78 -4.22
C ALA A 1059 39.34 -27.46 -3.44
N VAL A 1060 40.31 -27.37 -2.53
CA VAL A 1060 40.60 -26.13 -1.77
C VAL A 1060 41.29 -25.10 -2.66
N TYR A 1061 42.30 -25.53 -3.44
CA TYR A 1061 42.98 -24.66 -4.40
C TYR A 1061 42.03 -24.17 -5.50
N TRP A 1062 41.17 -25.05 -6.00
CA TRP A 1062 40.16 -24.74 -7.01
C TRP A 1062 39.17 -23.72 -6.49
N ASN A 1063 38.67 -23.85 -5.26
CA ASN A 1063 37.74 -22.86 -4.71
C ASN A 1063 38.43 -21.51 -4.42
N PHE A 1064 39.67 -21.51 -3.94
CA PHE A 1064 40.41 -20.24 -3.79
C PHE A 1064 40.62 -19.54 -5.14
N ALA A 1065 40.88 -20.28 -6.23
CA ALA A 1065 40.93 -19.73 -7.58
C ALA A 1065 39.55 -19.23 -8.06
N LEU A 1066 38.47 -20.00 -7.86
CA LEU A 1066 37.10 -19.61 -8.19
C LEU A 1066 36.69 -18.32 -7.46
N TRP A 1067 36.98 -18.21 -6.16
CA TRP A 1067 36.76 -16.98 -5.37
C TRP A 1067 37.46 -15.77 -6.02
N GLY A 1068 38.74 -15.90 -6.37
CA GLY A 1068 39.50 -14.82 -7.00
C GLY A 1068 38.91 -14.36 -8.34
N VAL A 1069 38.52 -15.31 -9.20
CA VAL A 1069 37.91 -15.00 -10.51
C VAL A 1069 36.48 -14.46 -10.37
N ALA A 1070 35.73 -14.88 -9.35
CA ALA A 1070 34.33 -14.49 -9.15
C ALA A 1070 34.13 -13.04 -8.67
N ILE A 1071 35.12 -12.43 -8.01
CA ILE A 1071 35.00 -11.09 -7.42
C ILE A 1071 34.66 -10.02 -8.47
N LEU A 1072 35.40 -9.98 -9.58
CA LEU A 1072 35.24 -8.92 -10.58
C LEU A 1072 33.87 -8.98 -11.28
N PRO A 1073 33.41 -10.14 -11.82
CA PRO A 1073 32.06 -10.28 -12.38
C PRO A 1073 30.95 -9.94 -11.37
N ALA A 1074 31.04 -10.44 -10.14
CA ALA A 1074 30.02 -10.18 -9.11
C ALA A 1074 29.95 -8.70 -8.71
N TRP A 1075 31.11 -8.05 -8.56
CA TRP A 1075 31.19 -6.62 -8.29
C TRP A 1075 30.55 -5.79 -9.41
N MET A 1076 30.62 -6.23 -10.67
CA MET A 1076 29.95 -5.52 -11.77
C MET A 1076 28.45 -5.41 -11.58
N VAL A 1077 27.81 -6.40 -10.92
CA VAL A 1077 26.38 -6.41 -10.61
C VAL A 1077 26.09 -5.73 -9.27
N VAL A 1078 26.79 -6.11 -8.18
CA VAL A 1078 26.54 -5.53 -6.85
C VAL A 1078 26.77 -4.01 -6.80
N ARG A 1079 27.71 -3.48 -7.60
CA ARG A 1079 27.91 -2.03 -7.70
C ARG A 1079 26.71 -1.28 -8.30
N GLU A 1080 25.86 -1.96 -9.08
CA GLU A 1080 24.65 -1.39 -9.70
C GLU A 1080 23.49 -1.28 -8.71
N PHE A 1081 23.48 -2.09 -7.65
CA PHE A 1081 22.48 -1.97 -6.59
C PHE A 1081 22.53 -0.60 -5.91
N GLY A 1082 21.38 0.07 -5.88
CA GLY A 1082 21.24 1.45 -5.41
C GLY A 1082 21.97 2.50 -6.27
N LYS A 1083 22.33 2.20 -7.52
CA LYS A 1083 22.52 3.23 -8.56
C LYS A 1083 21.16 3.50 -9.23
N LYS A 1084 20.97 4.74 -9.72
CA LYS A 1084 19.96 5.00 -10.75
C LYS A 1084 20.36 4.21 -12.02
N PRO A 1085 19.42 3.63 -12.79
CA PRO A 1085 19.76 2.90 -14.01
C PRO A 1085 20.50 3.82 -14.99
N THR A 1086 21.62 3.35 -15.52
CA THR A 1086 22.14 3.89 -16.79
C THR A 1086 21.37 3.16 -17.89
N ALA A 1087 20.77 3.89 -18.82
CA ALA A 1087 20.00 3.28 -19.89
C ALA A 1087 20.88 2.30 -20.70
N ILE A 1088 20.37 1.09 -20.92
CA ILE A 1088 20.96 0.10 -21.82
C ILE A 1088 19.97 -0.05 -22.97
N GLU A 1089 20.45 0.14 -24.19
CA GLU A 1089 19.69 -0.03 -25.42
C GLU A 1089 19.41 -1.52 -25.65
N GLN A 1090 18.17 -1.86 -26.00
CA GLN A 1090 17.86 -3.12 -26.67
C GLN A 1090 17.29 -2.81 -28.07
N VAL A 1091 17.60 -3.70 -29.01
CA VAL A 1091 17.18 -3.65 -30.41
C VAL A 1091 16.16 -4.76 -30.61
N ASP A 1092 15.00 -4.41 -31.14
CA ASP A 1092 13.90 -5.35 -31.38
C ASP A 1092 14.14 -6.15 -32.68
N GLU A 1093 13.40 -7.25 -32.92
CA GLU A 1093 13.58 -8.12 -34.11
C GLU A 1093 13.31 -7.42 -35.47
N GLU A 1094 12.81 -6.18 -35.46
CA GLU A 1094 12.63 -5.31 -36.63
C GLU A 1094 13.75 -4.25 -36.78
N GLY A 1095 14.80 -4.29 -35.94
CA GLY A 1095 15.95 -3.37 -36.01
C GLY A 1095 15.73 -1.99 -35.40
N VAL A 1096 14.61 -1.77 -34.69
CA VAL A 1096 14.29 -0.50 -34.02
C VAL A 1096 14.79 -0.53 -32.57
N VAL A 1097 15.51 0.52 -32.15
CA VAL A 1097 15.98 0.71 -30.78
C VAL A 1097 14.85 1.26 -29.91
N ARG A 1098 14.49 0.60 -28.80
CA ARG A 1098 13.52 1.13 -27.83
C ARG A 1098 14.03 0.97 -26.39
N THR A 1099 14.03 2.08 -25.67
CA THR A 1099 14.42 2.13 -24.25
C THR A 1099 13.19 1.93 -23.35
N THR A 1100 13.16 0.85 -22.57
CA THR A 1100 12.17 0.64 -21.50
C THR A 1100 12.86 0.33 -20.19
N SER A 1101 12.57 1.10 -19.14
CA SER A 1101 12.98 0.78 -17.76
C SER A 1101 11.83 0.13 -17.00
N VAL A 1102 12.15 -0.93 -16.26
CA VAL A 1102 11.24 -1.62 -15.35
C VAL A 1102 11.67 -1.30 -13.91
N ALA A 1103 10.71 -1.07 -13.02
CA ALA A 1103 10.96 -0.54 -11.68
C ALA A 1103 10.89 -1.62 -10.59
N THR A 1104 12.05 -1.97 -10.01
CA THR A 1104 12.12 -2.65 -8.70
C THR A 1104 11.67 -1.73 -7.57
N GLY A 1105 11.08 -2.33 -6.53
CA GLY A 1105 10.56 -1.62 -5.36
C GLY A 1105 11.64 -0.99 -4.44
N LYS A 1106 11.17 -0.07 -3.57
CA LYS A 1106 11.93 0.66 -2.53
C LYS A 1106 12.74 -0.23 -1.58
#